data_AF-X5WWS9-F1
#
_entry.id   AF-X5WWS9-F1
#
_cell.length_a   1.000
_cell.length_b   1.000
_cell.length_c   1.000
_cell.angle_alpha   90.00
_cell.angle_beta   90.00
_cell.angle_gamma   90.00
#
_symmetry.space_group_name_H-M   'P 1'
#
loop_
_entity.id
_entity.type
_entity.pdbx_description
1 polymer ?
#
loop_
_entity_poly.entity_id
_entity_poly.type
_entity_poly.pdbx_seq_one_letter_code
_entity_poly.pdbx_strand_id
1 'polypeptide(L)'
;MNALDTKINAAFPGLVVRKDLVKAVKGNAIVPTYVLEYLLGQYCATSDEASIQSGIETVKEILRKHYVHRNEAGLVRSNVREKGRYKVIDKIGVALNDKNDAYEAEFANLGIKKVVVDSGTVKSHPKLLVAGVWCIADVEYEHTEDKAVSPWILGTLKPIQLSHFDYEAYLKARQEFTTDEWIDLLIQSIGFDPEMFGKRSKLIQLMRLIPFVERNYNLIELGPKGTGKSHIYSEFSPHGILISGGEVTVPKLFVNNQSGKLGLVGYWDVVAFDEFAGRQKRVDKSLVDIMKNYMANKTFSRGVETLGAEASMVFVGNTKHNVPYMLKHTDLFEEVPEKYYDSAFIDRLHAYIPGWEVDVIRGEMFSIGYGFVVDYLAEILRHLRSDDYSDRYKDLFRLSSAISTRDRDGINKTFSGLMKILFPGGGASKEETEELLRLSIEGRKRVKDQLMRIDTTYPDIDFSYFAAGDRKIAVTTLEEDEYPTYYRRRAAAQQEGQPEIQEEVVSRNSVPSISKAESVLPDAREGHRVFSENQKGVSFDLLFGPYVRGARKITLTDPYIRLFYQVRNLMEFIETVVKHKAPEDEVDIHLVTARDDLKADQQKANLLSIEESCLGSGVNFTWEFDGAGTIHARHIVTDTGWKISLDRGLDIFQHYEMNDAFSLSNRLQQFRSAKGFEVTYMRLG
;
A
#
# COMPACT_ATOMS: atom_id res chain seq x y z
N MET A 1 1.92 -11.03 -23.93
CA MET A 1 1.32 -11.73 -22.79
C MET A 1 2.41 -12.55 -22.13
N ASN A 2 2.67 -12.36 -20.83
CA ASN A 2 3.69 -13.13 -20.11
C ASN A 2 3.13 -14.49 -19.62
N ALA A 3 3.96 -15.31 -18.99
CA ALA A 3 3.55 -16.63 -18.49
C ALA A 3 2.45 -16.53 -17.41
N LEU A 4 2.56 -15.53 -16.52
CA LEU A 4 1.58 -15.28 -15.46
C LEU A 4 0.22 -14.89 -16.05
N ASP A 5 0.16 -13.94 -16.98
CA ASP A 5 -1.06 -13.51 -17.66
C ASP A 5 -1.78 -14.67 -18.37
N THR A 6 -1.01 -15.58 -18.99
CA THR A 6 -1.56 -16.77 -19.66
C THR A 6 -2.24 -17.70 -18.65
N LYS A 7 -1.58 -17.93 -17.51
CA LYS A 7 -2.12 -18.73 -16.40
C LYS A 7 -3.36 -18.10 -15.77
N ILE A 8 -3.34 -16.78 -15.57
CA ILE A 8 -4.46 -15.99 -15.04
C ILE A 8 -5.71 -16.16 -15.94
N ASN A 9 -5.56 -16.01 -17.25
CA ASN A 9 -6.67 -16.16 -18.19
C ASN A 9 -7.23 -17.60 -18.24
N ALA A 10 -6.37 -18.60 -18.10
CA ALA A 10 -6.79 -20.00 -18.08
C ALA A 10 -7.55 -20.36 -16.78
N ALA A 11 -7.09 -19.89 -15.63
CA ALA A 11 -7.69 -20.21 -14.33
C ALA A 11 -8.96 -19.39 -14.02
N PHE A 12 -9.06 -18.16 -14.55
CA PHE A 12 -10.15 -17.23 -14.25
C PHE A 12 -10.84 -16.66 -15.51
N PRO A 13 -11.36 -17.53 -16.40
CA PRO A 13 -11.98 -17.08 -17.64
C PRO A 13 -13.21 -16.21 -17.34
N GLY A 14 -13.29 -15.03 -17.98
CA GLY A 14 -14.41 -14.10 -17.78
C GLY A 14 -14.35 -13.26 -16.49
N LEU A 15 -13.37 -13.49 -15.62
CA LEU A 15 -13.26 -12.84 -14.30
C LEU A 15 -12.05 -11.90 -14.19
N VAL A 16 -11.25 -11.84 -15.25
CA VAL A 16 -10.02 -11.05 -15.34
C VAL A 16 -10.05 -10.17 -16.58
N VAL A 17 -9.38 -9.02 -16.49
CA VAL A 17 -9.31 -8.03 -17.57
C VAL A 17 -7.92 -7.42 -17.61
N ARG A 18 -7.50 -7.01 -18.80
CA ARG A 18 -6.24 -6.29 -19.01
C ARG A 18 -6.34 -4.87 -18.46
N LYS A 19 -5.43 -4.50 -17.57
CA LYS A 19 -5.57 -3.31 -16.70
C LYS A 19 -5.28 -1.97 -17.39
N ASP A 20 -4.57 -1.99 -18.50
CA ASP A 20 -4.34 -0.84 -19.37
C ASP A 20 -5.63 -0.35 -20.07
N LEU A 21 -6.60 -1.24 -20.30
CA LEU A 21 -7.82 -0.94 -21.06
C LEU A 21 -8.67 0.15 -20.41
N VAL A 22 -8.65 0.26 -19.09
CA VAL A 22 -9.34 1.32 -18.37
C VAL A 22 -8.91 2.69 -18.88
N LYS A 23 -7.61 2.92 -19.08
CA LYS A 23 -7.08 4.19 -19.61
C LYS A 23 -7.56 4.44 -21.04
N ALA A 24 -7.65 3.40 -21.86
CA ALA A 24 -8.09 3.50 -23.25
C ALA A 24 -9.59 3.86 -23.39
N VAL A 25 -10.41 3.51 -22.40
CA VAL A 25 -11.86 3.75 -22.39
C VAL A 25 -12.26 5.01 -21.62
N LYS A 26 -11.58 5.33 -20.52
CA LYS A 26 -11.93 6.43 -19.62
C LYS A 26 -12.12 7.76 -20.35
N GLY A 27 -11.23 8.10 -21.29
CA GLY A 27 -11.36 9.31 -22.12
C GLY A 27 -11.69 10.55 -21.28
N ASN A 28 -12.79 11.25 -21.62
CA ASN A 28 -13.35 12.38 -20.86
C ASN A 28 -14.54 11.98 -19.97
N ALA A 29 -14.91 10.70 -19.90
CA ALA A 29 -16.05 10.25 -19.13
C ALA A 29 -15.72 10.27 -17.62
N ILE A 30 -16.51 11.01 -16.83
CA ILE A 30 -16.36 11.10 -15.37
C ILE A 30 -17.07 9.92 -14.72
N VAL A 31 -16.61 8.71 -15.03
CA VAL A 31 -17.19 7.44 -14.55
C VAL A 31 -16.20 6.79 -13.60
N PRO A 32 -16.65 6.25 -12.44
CA PRO A 32 -15.76 5.51 -11.54
C PRO A 32 -15.08 4.33 -12.23
N THR A 33 -13.85 4.03 -11.82
CA THR A 33 -13.00 3.02 -12.47
C THR A 33 -13.63 1.62 -12.41
N TYR A 34 -14.23 1.25 -11.27
CA TYR A 34 -14.91 -0.05 -11.16
C TYR A 34 -16.10 -0.20 -12.12
N VAL A 35 -16.77 0.89 -12.51
CA VAL A 35 -17.85 0.84 -13.50
C VAL A 35 -17.29 0.57 -14.90
N LEU A 36 -16.15 1.20 -15.22
CA LEU A 36 -15.45 0.94 -16.49
C LEU A 36 -14.94 -0.50 -16.54
N GLU A 37 -14.33 -0.98 -15.46
CA GLU A 37 -13.86 -2.36 -15.37
C GLU A 37 -14.99 -3.38 -15.45
N TYR A 38 -16.15 -3.11 -14.86
CA TYR A 38 -17.32 -3.98 -15.00
C TYR A 38 -17.75 -4.10 -16.48
N LEU A 39 -17.86 -2.97 -17.19
CA LEU A 39 -18.20 -2.99 -18.61
C LEU A 39 -17.12 -3.70 -19.43
N LEU A 40 -15.84 -3.44 -19.15
CA LEU A 40 -14.74 -4.14 -19.80
C LEU A 40 -14.73 -5.64 -19.49
N GLY A 41 -15.08 -6.06 -18.28
CA GLY A 41 -15.24 -7.47 -17.93
C GLY A 41 -16.33 -8.18 -18.75
N GLN A 42 -17.38 -7.46 -19.18
CA GLN A 42 -18.43 -8.04 -20.01
C GLN A 42 -18.05 -8.21 -21.48
N TYR A 43 -17.26 -7.28 -22.02
CA TYR A 43 -16.99 -7.21 -23.47
C TYR A 43 -15.52 -7.51 -23.85
N CYS A 44 -14.60 -7.50 -22.89
CA CYS A 44 -13.15 -7.61 -23.10
C CYS A 44 -12.47 -8.68 -22.22
N ALA A 45 -13.23 -9.56 -21.55
CA ALA A 45 -12.66 -10.66 -20.76
C ALA A 45 -12.20 -11.84 -21.64
N THR A 46 -11.25 -11.55 -22.53
CA THR A 46 -10.63 -12.49 -23.48
C THR A 46 -9.19 -12.07 -23.73
N SER A 47 -8.36 -13.01 -24.20
CA SER A 47 -6.98 -12.75 -24.61
C SER A 47 -6.82 -12.44 -26.10
N ASP A 48 -7.91 -12.49 -26.87
CA ASP A 48 -7.89 -12.21 -28.31
C ASP A 48 -7.95 -10.69 -28.58
N GLU A 49 -6.87 -10.14 -29.16
CA GLU A 49 -6.74 -8.68 -29.39
C GLU A 49 -7.83 -8.11 -30.32
N ALA A 50 -8.29 -8.87 -31.31
CA ALA A 50 -9.36 -8.42 -32.20
C ALA A 50 -10.69 -8.26 -31.45
N SER A 51 -11.03 -9.25 -30.60
CA SER A 51 -12.20 -9.21 -29.73
C SER A 51 -12.08 -8.09 -28.68
N ILE A 52 -10.90 -7.89 -28.09
CA ILE A 52 -10.65 -6.78 -27.15
C ILE A 52 -10.92 -5.44 -27.83
N GLN A 53 -10.39 -5.22 -29.03
CA GLN A 53 -10.57 -3.96 -29.74
C GLN A 53 -12.05 -3.67 -30.06
N SER A 54 -12.78 -4.69 -30.52
CA SER A 54 -14.24 -4.59 -30.74
C SER A 54 -15.00 -4.34 -29.43
N GLY A 55 -14.58 -4.97 -28.34
CA GLY A 55 -15.12 -4.76 -27.00
C GLY A 55 -14.91 -3.34 -26.51
N ILE A 56 -13.71 -2.76 -26.70
CA ILE A 56 -13.40 -1.36 -26.34
C ILE A 56 -14.33 -0.40 -27.07
N GLU A 57 -14.54 -0.59 -28.38
CA GLU A 57 -15.45 0.25 -29.17
C GLU A 57 -16.89 0.15 -28.67
N THR A 58 -17.35 -1.06 -28.35
CA THR A 58 -18.67 -1.32 -27.77
C THR A 58 -18.83 -0.60 -26.43
N VAL A 59 -17.85 -0.69 -25.53
CA VAL A 59 -17.90 0.00 -24.23
C VAL A 59 -17.91 1.52 -24.40
N LYS A 60 -17.07 2.07 -25.30
CA LYS A 60 -17.07 3.50 -25.62
C LYS A 60 -18.43 3.95 -26.16
N GLU A 61 -19.07 3.14 -26.99
CA GLU A 61 -20.40 3.42 -27.52
C GLU A 61 -21.47 3.39 -26.43
N ILE A 62 -21.44 2.40 -25.53
CA ILE A 62 -22.34 2.29 -24.38
C ILE A 62 -22.23 3.53 -23.50
N LEU A 63 -21.01 3.94 -23.15
CA LEU A 63 -20.77 5.13 -22.35
C LEU A 63 -21.29 6.38 -23.06
N ARG A 64 -20.95 6.58 -24.33
CA ARG A 64 -21.41 7.75 -25.10
C ARG A 64 -22.93 7.84 -25.22
N LYS A 65 -23.63 6.71 -25.36
CA LYS A 65 -25.09 6.69 -25.57
C LYS A 65 -25.89 6.73 -24.26
N HIS A 66 -25.39 6.06 -23.21
CA HIS A 66 -26.17 5.75 -22.03
C HIS A 66 -25.67 6.46 -20.77
N TYR A 67 -24.41 6.88 -20.70
CA TYR A 67 -23.93 7.63 -19.54
C TYR A 67 -24.59 9.01 -19.47
N VAL A 68 -25.14 9.35 -18.30
CA VAL A 68 -25.81 10.63 -18.12
C VAL A 68 -24.82 11.66 -17.58
N HIS A 69 -24.44 12.60 -18.43
CA HIS A 69 -23.75 13.81 -17.98
C HIS A 69 -24.77 14.82 -17.41
N ARG A 70 -24.47 15.41 -16.25
CA ARG A 70 -25.39 16.34 -15.56
C ARG A 70 -25.81 17.54 -16.41
N ASN A 71 -24.90 18.07 -17.24
CA ASN A 71 -25.17 19.17 -18.16
C ASN A 71 -26.07 18.76 -19.34
N GLU A 72 -26.14 17.48 -19.68
CA GLU A 72 -26.95 16.93 -20.77
C GLU A 72 -28.25 16.25 -20.28
N ALA A 73 -28.51 16.25 -18.97
CA ALA A 73 -29.68 15.61 -18.38
C ALA A 73 -31.01 16.08 -18.99
N GLY A 74 -31.12 17.33 -19.42
CA GLY A 74 -32.29 17.83 -20.17
C GLY A 74 -32.50 17.13 -21.51
N LEU A 75 -31.42 16.95 -22.27
CA LEU A 75 -31.45 16.26 -23.56
C LEU A 75 -31.79 14.77 -23.39
N VAL A 76 -31.19 14.10 -22.40
CA VAL A 76 -31.48 12.69 -22.11
C VAL A 76 -32.95 12.50 -21.72
N ARG A 77 -33.51 13.38 -20.87
CA ARG A 77 -34.95 13.37 -20.53
C ARG A 77 -35.84 13.56 -21.76
N SER A 78 -35.46 14.44 -22.68
CA SER A 78 -36.16 14.60 -23.95
C SER A 78 -36.11 13.32 -24.79
N ASN A 79 -34.93 12.68 -24.87
CA ASN A 79 -34.77 11.42 -25.61
C ASN A 79 -35.62 10.29 -25.02
N VAL A 80 -35.73 10.20 -23.69
CA VAL A 80 -36.60 9.22 -23.03
C VAL A 80 -38.06 9.45 -23.43
N ARG A 81 -38.52 10.70 -23.40
CA ARG A 81 -39.88 11.07 -23.81
C ARG A 81 -40.17 10.73 -25.28
N GLU A 82 -39.29 11.11 -26.19
CA GLU A 82 -39.52 10.91 -27.64
C GLU A 82 -39.41 9.44 -28.06
N LYS A 83 -38.55 8.65 -27.40
CA LYS A 83 -38.33 7.23 -27.73
C LYS A 83 -39.20 6.29 -26.90
N GLY A 84 -39.93 6.80 -25.91
CA GLY A 84 -40.72 6.01 -24.95
C GLY A 84 -39.87 5.28 -23.90
N ARG A 85 -38.81 4.58 -24.32
CA ARG A 85 -37.88 3.85 -23.45
C ARG A 85 -36.43 4.19 -23.77
N TYR A 86 -35.63 4.44 -22.74
CA TYR A 86 -34.21 4.73 -22.91
C TYR A 86 -33.36 4.14 -21.79
N LYS A 87 -32.22 3.57 -22.15
CA LYS A 87 -31.25 3.00 -21.19
C LYS A 87 -30.30 4.08 -20.72
N VAL A 88 -30.07 4.16 -19.41
CA VAL A 88 -29.18 5.13 -18.76
C VAL A 88 -28.23 4.44 -17.79
N ILE A 89 -27.02 4.99 -17.66
CA ILE A 89 -26.04 4.66 -16.64
C ILE A 89 -25.97 5.84 -15.69
N ASP A 90 -26.43 5.64 -14.46
CA ASP A 90 -26.53 6.69 -13.44
C ASP A 90 -26.34 6.11 -12.03
N LYS A 91 -26.05 6.98 -11.07
CA LYS A 91 -26.07 6.66 -9.66
C LYS A 91 -27.50 6.84 -9.14
N ILE A 92 -28.12 5.74 -8.72
CA ILE A 92 -29.52 5.70 -8.30
C ILE A 92 -29.60 5.47 -6.80
N GLY A 93 -30.25 6.38 -6.08
CA GLY A 93 -30.67 6.19 -4.69
C GLY A 93 -32.16 5.90 -4.61
N VAL A 94 -32.60 5.22 -3.56
CA VAL A 94 -34.01 4.92 -3.28
C VAL A 94 -34.35 5.41 -1.88
N ALA A 95 -35.59 5.85 -1.66
CA ALA A 95 -36.12 6.15 -0.33
C ALA A 95 -37.54 5.59 -0.19
N LEU A 96 -37.91 5.16 1.01
CA LEU A 96 -39.31 4.88 1.32
C LEU A 96 -40.06 6.21 1.49
N ASN A 97 -41.15 6.37 0.75
CA ASN A 97 -42.11 7.44 0.93
C ASN A 97 -43.30 6.92 1.73
N ASP A 98 -43.26 7.11 3.05
CA ASP A 98 -44.26 6.61 4.00
C ASP A 98 -45.67 7.18 3.75
N LYS A 99 -45.79 8.32 3.06
CA LYS A 99 -47.09 8.93 2.74
C LYS A 99 -47.80 8.21 1.61
N ASN A 100 -47.02 7.70 0.66
CA ASN A 100 -47.51 7.02 -0.54
C ASN A 100 -47.35 5.50 -0.45
N ASP A 101 -46.80 4.99 0.65
CA ASP A 101 -46.44 3.59 0.87
C ASP A 101 -45.68 2.96 -0.32
N ALA A 102 -44.69 3.71 -0.84
CA ALA A 102 -43.95 3.33 -2.04
C ALA A 102 -42.46 3.64 -1.90
N TYR A 103 -41.63 2.80 -2.50
CA TYR A 103 -40.21 3.11 -2.69
C TYR A 103 -40.04 4.01 -3.91
N GLU A 104 -39.30 5.09 -3.75
CA GLU A 104 -39.07 6.11 -4.76
C GLU A 104 -37.57 6.27 -5.04
N ALA A 105 -37.17 6.08 -6.29
CA ALA A 105 -35.82 6.31 -6.79
C ALA A 105 -35.57 7.78 -7.15
N GLU A 106 -34.34 8.20 -6.89
CA GLU A 106 -33.72 9.45 -7.33
C GLU A 106 -32.46 9.13 -8.15
N PHE A 107 -32.39 9.70 -9.34
CA PHE A 107 -31.26 9.57 -10.27
C PHE A 107 -30.35 10.79 -10.12
N ALA A 108 -29.10 10.58 -9.73
CA ALA A 108 -28.19 11.66 -9.36
C ALA A 108 -27.79 12.56 -10.53
N ASN A 109 -27.62 12.00 -11.73
CA ASN A 109 -27.18 12.75 -12.90
C ASN A 109 -28.35 13.14 -13.82
N LEU A 110 -29.31 12.24 -14.04
CA LEU A 110 -30.52 12.50 -14.82
C LEU A 110 -31.45 13.50 -14.12
N GLY A 111 -31.36 13.59 -12.79
CA GLY A 111 -32.08 14.58 -11.99
C GLY A 111 -33.58 14.32 -11.90
N ILE A 112 -34.01 13.08 -12.12
CA ILE A 112 -35.40 12.65 -11.90
C ILE A 112 -35.56 12.10 -10.49
N LYS A 113 -36.74 12.32 -9.91
CA LYS A 113 -37.09 11.92 -8.54
C LYS A 113 -38.48 11.30 -8.54
N LYS A 114 -38.82 10.63 -7.44
CA LYS A 114 -40.15 10.01 -7.22
C LYS A 114 -40.47 8.90 -8.22
N VAL A 115 -39.45 8.24 -8.76
CA VAL A 115 -39.63 7.13 -9.70
C VAL A 115 -39.98 5.90 -8.88
N VAL A 116 -41.18 5.32 -9.04
CA VAL A 116 -41.61 4.19 -8.21
C VAL A 116 -40.73 2.96 -8.48
N VAL A 117 -40.33 2.28 -7.41
CA VAL A 117 -39.52 1.05 -7.43
C VAL A 117 -40.27 -0.06 -6.71
N ASP A 118 -40.23 -1.27 -7.25
CA ASP A 118 -40.84 -2.42 -6.58
C ASP A 118 -40.03 -2.83 -5.33
N SER A 119 -40.74 -3.36 -4.34
CA SER A 119 -40.12 -3.77 -3.07
C SER A 119 -39.12 -4.93 -3.23
N GLY A 120 -39.23 -5.76 -4.28
CA GLY A 120 -38.31 -6.86 -4.57
C GLY A 120 -36.92 -6.36 -4.97
N THR A 121 -36.87 -5.37 -5.85
CA THR A 121 -35.63 -4.68 -6.25
C THR A 121 -34.91 -4.06 -5.06
N VAL A 122 -35.65 -3.44 -4.14
CA VAL A 122 -35.08 -2.82 -2.95
C VAL A 122 -34.57 -3.87 -1.95
N LYS A 123 -35.31 -4.97 -1.75
CA LYS A 123 -34.90 -6.08 -0.86
C LYS A 123 -33.64 -6.79 -1.37
N SER A 124 -33.51 -6.95 -2.68
CA SER A 124 -32.33 -7.55 -3.31
C SER A 124 -31.12 -6.61 -3.30
N HIS A 125 -31.34 -5.29 -3.31
CA HIS A 125 -30.27 -4.30 -3.37
C HIS A 125 -30.43 -3.21 -2.30
N PRO A 126 -30.30 -3.55 -1.00
CA PRO A 126 -30.56 -2.62 0.11
C PRO A 126 -29.67 -1.37 0.08
N LYS A 127 -28.50 -1.43 -0.56
CA LYS A 127 -27.58 -0.29 -0.72
C LYS A 127 -28.17 0.88 -1.50
N LEU A 128 -29.20 0.65 -2.31
CA LEU A 128 -29.94 1.71 -2.98
C LEU A 128 -30.52 2.71 -1.96
N LEU A 129 -30.88 2.28 -0.74
CA LEU A 129 -31.58 3.10 0.25
C LEU A 129 -30.75 4.19 0.96
N VAL A 130 -29.45 4.27 0.69
CA VAL A 130 -28.50 4.96 1.58
C VAL A 130 -27.74 6.06 0.86
N ALA A 131 -26.87 5.65 -0.07
CA ALA A 131 -25.92 6.51 -0.73
C ALA A 131 -26.04 6.46 -2.25
N GLY A 132 -26.95 5.59 -2.74
CA GLY A 132 -27.15 5.25 -4.13
C GLY A 132 -26.05 4.40 -4.73
N VAL A 133 -26.41 3.55 -5.69
CA VAL A 133 -25.51 2.61 -6.38
C VAL A 133 -25.50 2.94 -7.86
N TRP A 134 -24.36 2.75 -8.52
CA TRP A 134 -24.29 2.85 -9.98
C TRP A 134 -25.07 1.72 -10.62
N CYS A 135 -25.99 2.08 -11.50
CA CYS A 135 -26.91 1.15 -12.13
C CYS A 135 -27.00 1.41 -13.62
N ILE A 136 -27.23 0.35 -14.38
CA ILE A 136 -27.78 0.42 -15.73
C ILE A 136 -29.30 0.28 -15.57
N ALA A 137 -30.04 1.33 -15.89
CA ALA A 137 -31.49 1.36 -15.76
C ALA A 137 -32.16 1.64 -17.10
N ASP A 138 -33.28 0.98 -17.36
CA ASP A 138 -34.18 1.39 -18.43
C ASP A 138 -35.23 2.32 -17.83
N VAL A 139 -35.32 3.54 -18.36
CA VAL A 139 -36.26 4.57 -17.94
C VAL A 139 -37.26 4.80 -19.04
N GLU A 140 -38.52 4.90 -18.66
CA GLU A 140 -39.65 5.14 -19.54
C GLU A 140 -40.36 6.43 -19.11
N TYR A 141 -41.07 7.05 -20.05
CA TYR A 141 -41.84 8.27 -19.78
C TYR A 141 -43.27 8.11 -20.30
N GLU A 142 -44.23 8.24 -19.40
CA GLU A 142 -45.65 8.23 -19.70
C GLU A 142 -46.30 9.46 -19.09
N HIS A 143 -46.92 10.30 -19.94
CA HIS A 143 -47.58 11.51 -19.46
C HIS A 143 -48.84 11.16 -18.68
N THR A 144 -48.96 11.70 -17.48
CA THR A 144 -50.15 11.60 -16.63
C THR A 144 -50.65 13.00 -16.26
N GLU A 145 -51.98 13.18 -16.24
CA GLU A 145 -52.60 14.42 -15.77
C GLU A 145 -52.62 14.51 -14.24
N ASP A 146 -52.44 13.38 -13.55
CA ASP A 146 -52.37 13.33 -12.09
C ASP A 146 -51.00 13.80 -11.59
N LYS A 147 -51.00 14.97 -10.93
CA LYS A 147 -49.79 15.59 -10.35
C LYS A 147 -49.17 14.77 -9.20
N ALA A 148 -49.91 13.81 -8.63
CA ALA A 148 -49.40 12.92 -7.59
C ALA A 148 -48.54 11.78 -8.14
N VAL A 149 -48.72 11.42 -9.42
CA VAL A 149 -48.01 10.30 -10.06
C VAL A 149 -46.80 10.83 -10.81
N SER A 150 -45.64 10.20 -10.60
CA SER A 150 -44.45 10.53 -11.39
C SER A 150 -44.64 10.04 -12.83
N PRO A 151 -44.39 10.89 -13.85
CA PRO A 151 -44.47 10.47 -15.25
C PRO A 151 -43.27 9.60 -15.67
N TRP A 152 -42.30 9.42 -14.78
CA TRP A 152 -41.12 8.59 -15.00
C TRP A 152 -41.35 7.20 -14.44
N ILE A 153 -41.16 6.19 -15.30
CA ILE A 153 -41.35 4.79 -14.96
C ILE A 153 -39.99 4.08 -15.02
N LEU A 154 -39.69 3.30 -13.99
CA LEU A 154 -38.51 2.45 -13.97
C LEU A 154 -38.84 1.11 -14.63
N GLY A 155 -38.27 0.84 -15.81
CA GLY A 155 -38.48 -0.42 -16.52
C GLY A 155 -37.62 -1.55 -15.94
N THR A 156 -36.30 -1.39 -15.96
CA THR A 156 -35.36 -2.32 -15.32
C THR A 156 -34.30 -1.55 -14.54
N LEU A 157 -33.79 -2.14 -13.47
CA LEU A 157 -32.69 -1.59 -12.69
C LEU A 157 -31.69 -2.71 -12.40
N LYS A 158 -30.50 -2.59 -13.00
CA LYS A 158 -29.40 -3.54 -12.78
C LYS A 158 -28.23 -2.80 -12.15
N PRO A 159 -27.93 -3.04 -10.87
CA PRO A 159 -26.71 -2.53 -10.27
C PRO A 159 -25.49 -3.05 -11.03
N ILE A 160 -24.45 -2.22 -11.10
CA ILE A 160 -23.16 -2.56 -11.70
C ILE A 160 -22.38 -3.37 -10.65
N GLN A 161 -22.81 -4.62 -10.49
CA GLN A 161 -22.34 -5.62 -9.54
C GLN A 161 -22.39 -7.02 -10.17
N LEU A 162 -21.50 -7.91 -9.76
CA LEU A 162 -21.48 -9.31 -10.21
C LEU A 162 -22.75 -10.03 -9.78
N SER A 163 -23.35 -10.75 -10.72
CA SER A 163 -24.60 -11.48 -10.50
C SER A 163 -24.43 -12.74 -9.65
N HIS A 164 -23.23 -13.34 -9.64
CA HIS A 164 -22.96 -14.57 -8.89
C HIS A 164 -21.47 -14.70 -8.56
N PHE A 165 -21.16 -15.07 -7.33
CA PHE A 165 -19.82 -15.34 -6.84
C PHE A 165 -19.69 -16.81 -6.42
N ASP A 166 -18.82 -17.56 -7.09
CA ASP A 166 -18.51 -18.95 -6.76
C ASP A 166 -17.19 -19.02 -5.96
N TYR A 167 -17.32 -19.22 -4.65
CA TYR A 167 -16.19 -19.25 -3.74
C TYR A 167 -15.37 -20.54 -3.85
N GLU A 168 -16.01 -21.68 -4.11
CA GLU A 168 -15.31 -22.97 -4.23
C GLU A 168 -14.44 -23.01 -5.49
N ALA A 169 -14.96 -22.48 -6.61
CA ALA A 169 -14.18 -22.31 -7.83
C ALA A 169 -12.96 -21.40 -7.60
N TYR A 170 -13.14 -20.31 -6.84
CA TYR A 170 -12.05 -19.39 -6.48
C TYR A 170 -10.96 -20.10 -5.66
N LEU A 171 -11.33 -20.88 -4.63
CA LEU A 171 -10.37 -21.63 -3.81
C LEU A 171 -9.59 -22.67 -4.62
N LYS A 172 -10.28 -23.38 -5.50
CA LYS A 172 -9.65 -24.37 -6.39
C LYS A 172 -8.65 -23.71 -7.34
N ALA A 173 -9.04 -22.61 -7.99
CA ALA A 173 -8.17 -21.86 -8.88
C ALA A 173 -6.96 -21.28 -8.12
N ARG A 174 -7.15 -20.76 -6.90
CA ARG A 174 -6.06 -20.28 -6.04
C ARG A 174 -4.96 -21.32 -5.82
N GLN A 175 -5.31 -22.61 -5.69
CA GLN A 175 -4.34 -23.69 -5.46
C GLN A 175 -3.39 -23.93 -6.65
N GLU A 176 -3.74 -23.43 -7.84
CA GLU A 176 -2.89 -23.57 -9.02
C GLU A 176 -1.72 -22.57 -9.03
N PHE A 177 -1.74 -21.54 -8.17
CA PHE A 177 -0.73 -20.48 -8.11
C PHE A 177 0.24 -20.66 -6.95
N THR A 178 1.51 -20.36 -7.18
CA THR A 178 2.47 -20.15 -6.08
C THR A 178 2.11 -18.88 -5.31
N THR A 179 2.65 -18.71 -4.10
CA THR A 179 2.40 -17.51 -3.30
C THR A 179 2.90 -16.25 -3.97
N ASP A 180 4.07 -16.28 -4.62
CA ASP A 180 4.61 -15.11 -5.32
C ASP A 180 3.77 -14.77 -6.56
N GLU A 181 3.36 -15.76 -7.37
CA GLU A 181 2.46 -15.54 -8.50
C GLU A 181 1.10 -14.98 -8.04
N TRP A 182 0.60 -15.45 -6.90
CA TRP A 182 -0.67 -14.99 -6.33
C TRP A 182 -0.58 -13.54 -5.85
N ILE A 183 0.49 -13.18 -5.15
CA ILE A 183 0.76 -11.80 -4.75
C ILE A 183 0.83 -10.92 -6.00
N ASP A 184 1.53 -11.36 -7.05
CA ASP A 184 1.67 -10.60 -8.29
C ASP A 184 0.32 -10.38 -8.99
N LEU A 185 -0.53 -11.41 -9.07
CA LEU A 185 -1.89 -11.29 -9.58
C LEU A 185 -2.71 -10.28 -8.75
N LEU A 186 -2.63 -10.31 -7.41
CA LEU A 186 -3.35 -9.35 -6.57
C LEU A 186 -2.84 -7.92 -6.77
N ILE A 187 -1.54 -7.73 -6.95
CA ILE A 187 -0.91 -6.43 -7.23
C ILE A 187 -1.34 -5.91 -8.62
N GLN A 188 -1.38 -6.77 -9.65
CA GLN A 188 -1.97 -6.44 -10.94
C GLN A 188 -3.45 -6.09 -10.82
N SER A 189 -4.19 -6.80 -9.97
CA SER A 189 -5.63 -6.60 -9.76
C SER A 189 -5.97 -5.23 -9.17
N ILE A 190 -5.12 -4.70 -8.27
CA ILE A 190 -5.23 -3.33 -7.74
C ILE A 190 -4.63 -2.26 -8.69
N GLY A 191 -4.07 -2.69 -9.84
CA GLY A 191 -3.65 -1.82 -10.94
C GLY A 191 -2.14 -1.56 -11.04
N PHE A 192 -1.30 -2.20 -10.22
CA PHE A 192 0.15 -1.97 -10.19
C PHE A 192 0.95 -3.06 -10.88
N ASP A 193 2.07 -2.68 -11.50
CA ASP A 193 3.03 -3.63 -12.08
C ASP A 193 3.85 -4.29 -10.97
N PRO A 194 3.74 -5.61 -10.74
CA PRO A 194 4.46 -6.31 -9.69
C PRO A 194 5.99 -6.26 -9.84
N GLU A 195 6.54 -6.06 -11.04
CA GLU A 195 8.00 -6.00 -11.23
C GLU A 195 8.62 -4.73 -10.61
N MET A 196 7.80 -3.71 -10.38
CA MET A 196 8.24 -2.42 -9.82
C MET A 196 8.32 -2.41 -8.28
N PHE A 197 7.96 -3.50 -7.60
CA PHE A 197 7.86 -3.56 -6.14
C PHE A 197 8.66 -4.73 -5.56
N GLY A 198 9.36 -4.47 -4.45
CA GLY A 198 9.84 -5.53 -3.55
C GLY A 198 8.70 -6.26 -2.84
N LYS A 199 8.97 -7.43 -2.26
CA LYS A 199 7.95 -8.29 -1.64
C LYS A 199 7.26 -7.57 -0.48
N ARG A 200 8.04 -6.92 0.40
CA ARG A 200 7.52 -6.09 1.50
C ARG A 200 6.60 -4.98 0.99
N SER A 201 6.98 -4.28 -0.07
CA SER A 201 6.16 -3.22 -0.66
C SER A 201 4.84 -3.75 -1.22
N LYS A 202 4.85 -4.95 -1.84
CA LYS A 202 3.61 -5.64 -2.25
C LYS A 202 2.72 -5.95 -1.04
N LEU A 203 3.28 -6.51 0.03
CA LEU A 203 2.52 -6.80 1.26
C LEU A 203 1.93 -5.53 1.89
N ILE A 204 2.66 -4.41 1.91
CA ILE A 204 2.15 -3.12 2.40
C ILE A 204 0.99 -2.63 1.53
N GLN A 205 1.04 -2.80 0.20
CA GLN A 205 -0.10 -2.50 -0.67
C GLN A 205 -1.30 -3.38 -0.36
N LEU A 206 -1.09 -4.68 -0.13
CA LEU A 206 -2.15 -5.62 0.24
C LEU A 206 -2.73 -5.35 1.64
N MET A 207 -1.96 -4.77 2.56
CA MET A 207 -2.49 -4.32 3.86
C MET A 207 -3.61 -3.28 3.71
N ARG A 208 -3.61 -2.48 2.64
CA ARG A 208 -4.69 -1.53 2.33
C ARG A 208 -6.01 -2.22 1.97
N LEU A 209 -5.98 -3.52 1.62
CA LEU A 209 -7.18 -4.32 1.36
C LEU A 209 -7.77 -4.94 2.62
N ILE A 210 -7.02 -5.00 3.73
CA ILE A 210 -7.47 -5.60 5.00
C ILE A 210 -8.81 -5.01 5.48
N PRO A 211 -9.04 -3.68 5.43
CA PRO A 211 -10.34 -3.10 5.82
C PRO A 211 -11.54 -3.73 5.09
N PHE A 212 -11.37 -4.19 3.85
CA PHE A 212 -12.42 -4.82 3.04
C PHE A 212 -12.66 -6.28 3.40
N VAL A 213 -11.65 -7.01 3.90
CA VAL A 213 -11.75 -8.44 4.25
C VAL A 213 -11.94 -8.71 5.75
N GLU A 214 -11.65 -7.72 6.59
CA GLU A 214 -11.83 -7.80 8.04
C GLU A 214 -12.90 -6.86 8.55
N ARG A 215 -13.73 -7.34 9.48
CA ARG A 215 -14.80 -6.55 10.10
C ARG A 215 -14.23 -5.62 11.16
N ASN A 216 -14.64 -4.35 11.14
CA ASN A 216 -14.22 -3.35 12.11
C ASN A 216 -12.68 -3.33 12.28
N TYR A 217 -11.98 -3.24 11.15
CA TYR A 217 -10.54 -3.08 11.11
C TYR A 217 -10.17 -1.60 10.94
N ASN A 218 -9.79 -0.99 12.05
CA ASN A 218 -9.32 0.39 12.13
C ASN A 218 -7.85 0.50 11.68
N LEU A 219 -7.61 1.27 10.63
CA LEU A 219 -6.30 1.43 9.99
C LEU A 219 -5.96 2.92 9.86
N ILE A 220 -4.70 3.27 10.06
CA ILE A 220 -4.19 4.60 9.71
C ILE A 220 -3.02 4.48 8.73
N GLU A 221 -2.99 5.35 7.74
CA GLU A 221 -1.88 5.49 6.82
C GLU A 221 -1.48 6.98 6.74
N LEU A 222 -0.27 7.28 7.18
CA LEU A 222 0.33 8.61 7.04
C LEU A 222 1.64 8.50 6.25
N GLY A 223 1.87 9.43 5.34
CA GLY A 223 3.12 9.49 4.59
C GLY A 223 3.17 10.60 3.55
N PRO A 224 4.20 10.63 2.70
CA PRO A 224 4.39 11.65 1.66
C PRO A 224 3.22 11.69 0.67
N LYS A 225 3.05 12.83 -0.01
CA LYS A 225 2.04 12.99 -1.07
C LYS A 225 2.36 12.08 -2.28
N GLY A 226 1.33 11.66 -3.00
CA GLY A 226 1.50 10.91 -4.26
C GLY A 226 1.68 9.40 -4.14
N THR A 227 1.50 8.80 -2.96
CA THR A 227 1.68 7.35 -2.72
C THR A 227 0.39 6.52 -2.91
N GLY A 228 -0.67 7.10 -3.51
CA GLY A 228 -1.92 6.40 -3.85
C GLY A 228 -2.84 6.04 -2.69
N LYS A 229 -2.60 6.59 -1.50
CA LYS A 229 -3.26 6.23 -0.24
C LYS A 229 -4.80 6.29 -0.30
N SER A 230 -5.36 7.27 -1.00
CA SER A 230 -6.81 7.49 -1.07
C SER A 230 -7.48 6.70 -2.20
N HIS A 231 -6.72 6.32 -3.24
CA HIS A 231 -7.26 5.74 -4.48
C HIS A 231 -7.95 4.40 -4.24
N ILE A 232 -7.38 3.53 -3.40
CA ILE A 232 -7.97 2.23 -3.08
C ILE A 232 -9.37 2.42 -2.46
N TYR A 233 -9.54 3.37 -1.54
CA TYR A 233 -10.83 3.49 -0.84
C TYR A 233 -11.92 4.20 -1.65
N SER A 234 -11.58 4.85 -2.76
CA SER A 234 -12.55 5.51 -3.65
C SER A 234 -12.89 4.72 -4.91
N GLU A 235 -11.91 4.01 -5.50
CA GLU A 235 -12.04 3.45 -6.85
C GLU A 235 -12.06 1.91 -6.88
N PHE A 236 -11.59 1.23 -5.82
CA PHE A 236 -11.38 -0.22 -5.81
C PHE A 236 -12.60 -1.04 -5.42
N SER A 237 -13.66 -0.47 -4.82
CA SER A 237 -14.77 -1.32 -4.36
C SER A 237 -16.08 -0.57 -4.31
N PRO A 238 -17.19 -1.19 -4.73
CA PRO A 238 -18.53 -0.67 -4.46
C PRO A 238 -18.92 -0.75 -2.97
N HIS A 239 -18.07 -1.34 -2.11
CA HIS A 239 -18.30 -1.51 -0.68
C HIS A 239 -17.53 -0.53 0.21
N GLY A 240 -16.74 0.37 -0.40
CA GLY A 240 -16.01 1.43 0.28
C GLY A 240 -16.53 2.82 -0.03
N ILE A 241 -16.46 3.73 0.95
CA ILE A 241 -16.71 5.15 0.74
C ILE A 241 -15.56 5.99 1.27
N LEU A 242 -15.09 6.94 0.46
CA LEU A 242 -14.12 7.96 0.82
C LEU A 242 -14.83 9.27 1.16
N ILE A 243 -14.54 9.84 2.33
CA ILE A 243 -15.08 11.12 2.80
C ILE A 243 -13.95 12.06 3.23
N SER A 244 -14.14 13.37 3.03
CA SER A 244 -13.16 14.35 3.52
C SER A 244 -13.17 14.42 5.04
N GLY A 245 -12.00 14.33 5.67
CA GLY A 245 -11.85 14.26 7.13
C GLY A 245 -12.33 15.50 7.91
N GLY A 246 -12.53 16.64 7.23
CA GLY A 246 -12.98 17.89 7.88
C GLY A 246 -14.50 18.10 7.95
N GLU A 247 -15.29 17.28 7.25
CA GLU A 247 -16.72 17.57 7.00
C GLU A 247 -17.69 16.51 7.54
N VAL A 248 -17.22 15.64 8.44
CA VAL A 248 -18.00 14.50 8.93
C VAL A 248 -18.72 14.88 10.23
N THR A 249 -20.02 14.65 10.26
CA THR A 249 -20.88 14.87 11.43
C THR A 249 -21.38 13.53 11.99
N VAL A 250 -21.76 13.51 13.27
CA VAL A 250 -22.34 12.32 13.92
C VAL A 250 -23.53 11.74 13.15
N PRO A 251 -24.52 12.55 12.69
CA PRO A 251 -25.65 12.03 11.93
C PRO A 251 -25.26 11.36 10.61
N LYS A 252 -24.23 11.88 9.93
CA LYS A 252 -23.76 11.33 8.67
C LYS A 252 -23.04 10.00 8.89
N LEU A 253 -22.22 9.91 9.93
CA LEU A 253 -21.42 8.71 10.19
C LEU A 253 -22.22 7.59 10.88
N PHE A 254 -22.97 7.91 11.94
CA PHE A 254 -23.57 6.93 12.84
C PHE A 254 -25.08 6.85 12.81
N VAL A 255 -25.78 7.88 13.30
CA VAL A 255 -27.25 7.90 13.34
C VAL A 255 -27.76 9.31 13.45
N ASN A 256 -28.79 9.61 12.67
CA ASN A 256 -29.54 10.84 12.79
C ASN A 256 -30.68 10.67 13.80
N ASN A 257 -30.52 11.25 15.00
CA ASN A 257 -31.49 11.18 16.10
C ASN A 257 -32.89 11.72 15.76
N GLN A 258 -33.03 12.62 14.79
CA GLN A 258 -34.35 13.14 14.40
C GLN A 258 -35.14 12.14 13.55
N SER A 259 -34.44 11.29 12.79
CA SER A 259 -35.05 10.37 11.82
C SER A 259 -34.89 8.89 12.17
N GLY A 260 -34.05 8.57 13.16
CA GLY A 260 -33.64 7.18 13.47
C GLY A 260 -32.75 6.52 12.39
N LYS A 261 -32.54 7.16 11.24
CA LYS A 261 -31.77 6.58 10.13
C LYS A 261 -30.31 6.38 10.50
N LEU A 262 -29.84 5.17 10.25
CA LEU A 262 -28.43 4.81 10.35
C LEU A 262 -27.59 5.62 9.37
N GLY A 263 -26.36 5.93 9.75
CA GLY A 263 -25.36 6.62 8.93
C GLY A 263 -24.51 5.64 8.14
N LEU A 264 -23.39 6.13 7.59
CA LEU A 264 -22.51 5.37 6.70
C LEU A 264 -22.06 4.01 7.28
N VAL A 265 -21.81 3.93 8.60
CA VAL A 265 -21.16 2.74 9.18
C VAL A 265 -21.95 1.44 9.10
N GLY A 266 -23.27 1.43 8.96
CA GLY A 266 -24.01 0.17 8.81
C GLY A 266 -24.48 -0.14 7.41
N TYR A 267 -23.97 0.55 6.40
CA TYR A 267 -24.25 0.23 5.00
C TYR A 267 -22.98 -0.03 4.17
N TRP A 268 -21.85 0.48 4.63
CA TRP A 268 -20.55 0.33 3.99
C TRP A 268 -19.67 -0.65 4.74
N ASP A 269 -18.83 -1.40 4.03
CA ASP A 269 -17.86 -2.30 4.66
C ASP A 269 -16.62 -1.51 5.13
N VAL A 270 -16.30 -0.42 4.41
CA VAL A 270 -15.18 0.48 4.71
C VAL A 270 -15.61 1.94 4.62
N VAL A 271 -15.30 2.71 5.66
CA VAL A 271 -15.42 4.17 5.68
C VAL A 271 -14.03 4.78 5.83
N ALA A 272 -13.54 5.42 4.77
CA ALA A 272 -12.21 6.01 4.73
C ALA A 272 -12.26 7.54 4.81
N PHE A 273 -11.43 8.13 5.66
CA PHE A 273 -11.28 9.56 5.87
C PHE A 273 -10.05 10.04 5.11
N ASP A 274 -10.26 10.76 4.02
CA ASP A 274 -9.18 11.41 3.26
C ASP A 274 -8.77 12.73 3.89
N GLU A 275 -7.55 13.15 3.60
CA GLU A 275 -6.93 14.34 4.17
C GLU A 275 -7.09 14.40 5.70
N PHE A 276 -7.04 13.26 6.38
CA PHE A 276 -7.28 13.21 7.82
C PHE A 276 -6.28 14.09 8.59
N ALA A 277 -5.06 14.26 8.04
CA ALA A 277 -4.04 15.14 8.54
C ALA A 277 -4.43 16.64 8.49
N GLY A 278 -4.07 17.37 9.54
CA GLY A 278 -4.21 18.81 9.69
C GLY A 278 -4.72 19.20 11.08
N ARG A 279 -3.82 19.68 11.95
CA ARG A 279 -4.16 20.05 13.34
C ARG A 279 -5.33 21.03 13.48
N GLN A 280 -5.50 21.94 12.53
CA GLN A 280 -6.52 22.99 12.59
C GLN A 280 -7.92 22.54 12.17
N LYS A 281 -8.12 21.26 11.79
CA LYS A 281 -9.43 20.76 11.37
C LYS A 281 -10.42 20.80 12.53
N ARG A 282 -11.58 21.43 12.30
CA ARG A 282 -12.66 21.52 13.30
C ARG A 282 -13.42 20.20 13.36
N VAL A 283 -13.17 19.43 14.41
CA VAL A 283 -13.84 18.16 14.68
C VAL A 283 -14.80 18.34 15.84
N ASP A 284 -15.93 17.61 15.89
CA ASP A 284 -16.77 17.56 17.09
C ASP A 284 -16.22 16.54 18.09
N LYS A 285 -16.10 16.90 19.38
CA LYS A 285 -15.62 15.97 20.41
C LYS A 285 -16.60 14.79 20.58
N SER A 286 -17.91 15.05 20.45
CA SER A 286 -18.93 14.02 20.57
C SER A 286 -18.77 12.91 19.52
N LEU A 287 -18.31 13.28 18.31
CA LEU A 287 -18.01 12.33 17.24
C LEU A 287 -16.88 11.40 17.64
N VAL A 288 -15.76 11.96 18.15
CA VAL A 288 -14.59 11.16 18.55
C VAL A 288 -14.95 10.19 19.67
N ASP A 289 -15.73 10.61 20.65
CA ASP A 289 -16.13 9.75 21.78
C ASP A 289 -17.02 8.58 21.33
N ILE A 290 -17.95 8.82 20.39
CA ILE A 290 -18.76 7.75 19.78
C ILE A 290 -17.87 6.81 18.95
N MET A 291 -16.92 7.36 18.18
CA MET A 291 -15.98 6.57 17.39
C MET A 291 -15.13 5.68 18.27
N LYS A 292 -14.62 6.16 19.42
CA LYS A 292 -13.86 5.34 20.37
C LYS A 292 -14.68 4.09 20.75
N ASN A 293 -15.93 4.25 21.18
CA ASN A 293 -16.78 3.12 21.55
C ASN A 293 -16.98 2.16 20.37
N TYR A 294 -17.38 2.68 19.22
CA TYR A 294 -17.59 1.91 18.00
C TYR A 294 -16.36 1.10 17.57
N MET A 295 -15.19 1.72 17.60
CA MET A 295 -13.93 1.11 17.18
C MET A 295 -13.46 -0.03 18.09
N ALA A 296 -13.93 -0.13 19.34
CA ALA A 296 -13.68 -1.30 20.19
C ALA A 296 -14.79 -2.33 20.16
N ASN A 297 -16.04 -1.86 20.22
CA ASN A 297 -17.17 -2.71 20.56
C ASN A 297 -18.06 -3.03 19.36
N LYS A 298 -17.80 -2.43 18.18
CA LYS A 298 -18.66 -2.51 16.98
C LYS A 298 -20.06 -1.93 17.22
N THR A 299 -20.24 -1.19 18.31
CA THR A 299 -21.52 -0.64 18.74
C THR A 299 -21.40 0.84 19.01
N PHE A 300 -22.49 1.57 18.77
CA PHE A 300 -22.60 2.97 19.15
C PHE A 300 -23.97 3.24 19.78
N SER A 301 -24.00 4.16 20.74
CA SER A 301 -25.19 4.53 21.47
C SER A 301 -25.37 6.04 21.43
N ARG A 302 -26.59 6.49 21.12
CA ARG A 302 -26.96 7.91 21.23
C ARG A 302 -28.39 8.05 21.73
N GLY A 303 -28.64 7.53 22.93
CA GLY A 303 -29.98 7.46 23.54
C GLY A 303 -30.17 6.16 24.32
N VAL A 304 -31.31 5.49 24.10
CA VAL A 304 -31.73 4.27 24.82
C VAL A 304 -31.28 2.97 24.13
N GLU A 305 -31.19 2.97 22.79
CA GLU A 305 -30.87 1.78 22.00
C GLU A 305 -29.40 1.77 21.55
N THR A 306 -28.77 0.60 21.68
CA THR A 306 -27.40 0.35 21.21
C THR A 306 -27.46 -0.29 19.84
N LEU A 307 -26.87 0.37 18.84
CA LEU A 307 -26.85 -0.10 17.46
C LEU A 307 -25.49 -0.71 17.13
N GLY A 308 -25.49 -1.84 16.43
CA GLY A 308 -24.29 -2.51 15.95
C GLY A 308 -24.00 -2.19 14.48
N ALA A 309 -22.72 -2.14 14.11
CA ALA A 309 -22.28 -2.03 12.73
C ALA A 309 -20.89 -2.65 12.55
N GLU A 310 -20.52 -2.99 11.31
CA GLU A 310 -19.33 -3.79 11.01
C GLU A 310 -18.30 -3.07 10.13
N ALA A 311 -18.56 -1.83 9.75
CA ALA A 311 -17.65 -1.03 8.93
C ALA A 311 -16.27 -0.89 9.57
N SER A 312 -15.25 -1.08 8.74
CA SER A 312 -13.86 -0.76 9.03
C SER A 312 -13.61 0.73 8.84
N MET A 313 -12.76 1.32 9.69
CA MET A 313 -12.43 2.74 9.65
C MET A 313 -11.02 2.92 9.12
N VAL A 314 -10.83 3.75 8.10
CA VAL A 314 -9.51 4.05 7.57
C VAL A 314 -9.22 5.54 7.65
N PHE A 315 -8.05 5.91 8.14
CA PHE A 315 -7.60 7.30 8.23
C PHE A 315 -6.39 7.50 7.34
N VAL A 316 -6.54 8.34 6.31
CA VAL A 316 -5.49 8.62 5.34
C VAL A 316 -5.05 10.07 5.46
N GLY A 317 -3.76 10.31 5.67
CA GLY A 317 -3.24 11.66 5.84
C GLY A 317 -1.81 11.80 5.34
N ASN A 318 -1.32 13.04 5.26
CA ASN A 318 0.05 13.31 4.88
C ASN A 318 0.89 13.65 6.11
N THR A 319 2.15 13.21 6.11
CA THR A 319 3.14 13.70 7.08
C THR A 319 3.66 15.08 6.65
N LYS A 320 4.03 15.90 7.62
CA LYS A 320 4.61 17.23 7.36
C LYS A 320 6.13 17.17 7.28
N HIS A 321 6.73 16.38 8.15
CA HIS A 321 8.18 16.23 8.25
C HIS A 321 8.62 14.81 7.83
N ASN A 322 9.93 14.63 7.63
CA ASN A 322 10.52 13.32 7.40
C ASN A 322 10.58 12.51 8.71
N VAL A 323 10.75 11.20 8.59
CA VAL A 323 10.75 10.28 9.75
C VAL A 323 11.78 10.67 10.82
N PRO A 324 13.08 10.93 10.50
CA PRO A 324 14.05 11.33 11.51
C PRO A 324 13.65 12.57 12.31
N TYR A 325 13.08 13.57 11.63
CA TYR A 325 12.62 14.79 12.28
C TYR A 325 11.47 14.49 13.24
N MET A 326 10.44 13.78 12.78
CA MET A 326 9.30 13.41 13.63
C MET A 326 9.76 12.60 14.84
N LEU A 327 10.62 11.61 14.64
CA LEU A 327 11.13 10.78 15.74
C LEU A 327 11.93 11.59 16.78
N LYS A 328 12.66 12.63 16.35
CA LYS A 328 13.51 13.45 17.20
C LYS A 328 12.74 14.55 17.94
N HIS A 329 11.73 15.15 17.30
CA HIS A 329 11.09 16.37 17.77
C HIS A 329 9.64 16.18 18.23
N THR A 330 8.94 15.17 17.72
CA THR A 330 7.52 14.91 17.94
C THR A 330 7.25 13.40 17.99
N ASP A 331 6.42 12.90 17.07
CA ASP A 331 5.90 11.54 16.97
C ASP A 331 5.27 11.34 15.57
N LEU A 332 4.91 10.09 15.24
CA LEU A 332 4.38 9.76 13.92
C LEU A 332 2.90 10.14 13.71
N PHE A 333 2.21 10.65 14.74
CA PHE A 333 0.83 11.12 14.71
C PHE A 333 0.73 12.65 14.79
N GLU A 334 1.84 13.38 14.66
CA GLU A 334 1.88 14.83 14.91
C GLU A 334 0.84 15.62 14.09
N GLU A 335 0.51 15.17 12.88
CA GLU A 335 -0.44 15.85 11.99
C GLU A 335 -1.90 15.40 12.18
N VAL A 336 -2.18 14.46 13.07
CA VAL A 336 -3.56 14.07 13.41
C VAL A 336 -4.28 15.27 14.05
N PRO A 337 -5.57 15.53 13.72
CA PRO A 337 -6.29 16.66 14.30
C PRO A 337 -6.36 16.57 15.83
N GLU A 338 -6.32 17.71 16.51
CA GLU A 338 -6.12 17.80 17.97
C GLU A 338 -7.11 16.93 18.77
N LYS A 339 -8.36 16.82 18.34
CA LYS A 339 -9.37 15.99 19.03
C LYS A 339 -9.21 14.49 18.83
N TYR A 340 -8.56 14.08 17.73
CA TYR A 340 -8.21 12.68 17.47
C TYR A 340 -6.82 12.34 18.03
N TYR A 341 -6.00 13.35 18.34
CA TYR A 341 -4.72 13.22 19.04
C TYR A 341 -4.95 12.92 20.53
N ASP A 342 -5.52 11.76 20.79
CA ASP A 342 -5.97 11.28 22.09
C ASP A 342 -5.54 9.81 22.24
N SER A 343 -4.91 9.48 23.37
CA SER A 343 -4.33 8.15 23.57
C SER A 343 -5.38 7.04 23.52
N ALA A 344 -6.61 7.29 23.98
CA ALA A 344 -7.70 6.32 23.91
C ALA A 344 -8.24 6.12 22.49
N PHE A 345 -8.19 7.14 21.62
CA PHE A 345 -8.53 6.99 20.20
C PHE A 345 -7.44 6.25 19.44
N ILE A 346 -6.18 6.68 19.57
CA ILE A 346 -5.04 6.09 18.85
C ILE A 346 -4.87 4.61 19.23
N ASP A 347 -5.09 4.23 20.49
CA ASP A 347 -5.00 2.84 20.93
C ASP A 347 -6.06 1.92 20.30
N ARG A 348 -7.09 2.46 19.65
CA ARG A 348 -8.11 1.71 18.88
C ARG A 348 -7.72 1.45 17.42
N LEU A 349 -6.60 1.98 16.95
CA LEU A 349 -6.05 1.68 15.63
C LEU A 349 -5.34 0.32 15.67
N HIS A 350 -5.70 -0.62 14.80
CA HIS A 350 -5.09 -1.96 14.81
C HIS A 350 -3.70 -1.95 14.20
N ALA A 351 -3.47 -1.14 13.16
CA ALA A 351 -2.16 -1.00 12.52
C ALA A 351 -1.93 0.41 11.98
N TYR A 352 -0.65 0.75 11.85
CA TYR A 352 -0.16 1.93 11.15
C TYR A 352 0.60 1.50 9.90
N ILE A 353 0.14 1.93 8.71
CA ILE A 353 0.87 1.76 7.46
C ILE A 353 1.86 2.93 7.30
N PRO A 354 3.18 2.65 7.24
CA PRO A 354 4.20 3.66 7.03
C PRO A 354 4.22 4.11 5.57
N GLY A 355 3.45 5.16 5.25
CA GLY A 355 3.30 5.63 3.87
C GLY A 355 4.61 6.15 3.24
N TRP A 356 5.68 6.34 4.02
CA TRP A 356 7.03 6.67 3.55
C TRP A 356 7.85 5.47 3.03
N GLU A 357 7.39 4.25 3.31
CA GLU A 357 7.93 3.03 2.68
C GLU A 357 7.36 2.79 1.28
N VAL A 358 6.26 3.48 0.94
CA VAL A 358 5.63 3.41 -0.38
C VAL A 358 6.20 4.51 -1.27
N ASP A 359 6.70 4.13 -2.44
CA ASP A 359 7.20 5.09 -3.42
C ASP A 359 6.08 5.97 -3.99
N VAL A 360 6.47 7.15 -4.47
CA VAL A 360 5.55 8.04 -5.20
C VAL A 360 5.13 7.33 -6.48
N ILE A 361 3.83 7.14 -6.65
CA ILE A 361 3.26 6.43 -7.79
C ILE A 361 3.44 7.24 -9.06
N ARG A 362 3.98 6.58 -10.09
CA ARG A 362 4.24 7.17 -11.42
C ARG A 362 3.58 6.33 -12.51
N GLY A 363 3.50 6.89 -13.72
CA GLY A 363 2.76 6.30 -14.85
C GLY A 363 3.24 4.90 -15.26
N GLU A 364 4.54 4.63 -15.10
CA GLU A 364 5.18 3.34 -15.39
C GLU A 364 4.91 2.25 -14.36
N MET A 365 4.48 2.61 -13.14
CA MET A 365 4.15 1.65 -12.09
C MET A 365 2.78 0.98 -12.28
N PHE A 366 2.02 1.39 -13.31
CA PHE A 366 0.71 0.82 -13.58
C PHE A 366 0.82 -0.41 -14.49
N SER A 367 0.16 -1.50 -14.10
CA SER A 367 0.17 -2.75 -14.85
C SER A 367 -0.52 -2.60 -16.21
N ILE A 368 0.07 -3.28 -17.21
CA ILE A 368 -0.55 -3.55 -18.51
C ILE A 368 -1.00 -5.02 -18.63
N GLY A 369 -0.81 -5.82 -17.59
CA GLY A 369 -1.17 -7.24 -17.55
C GLY A 369 -2.62 -7.50 -17.15
N TYR A 370 -2.94 -8.77 -16.94
CA TYR A 370 -4.28 -9.21 -16.54
C TYR A 370 -4.42 -9.24 -15.02
N GLY A 371 -5.54 -8.75 -14.51
CA GLY A 371 -5.90 -8.86 -13.11
C GLY A 371 -7.40 -9.04 -12.94
N PHE A 372 -7.84 -9.38 -11.73
CA PHE A 372 -9.27 -9.51 -11.43
C PHE A 372 -10.04 -8.26 -11.79
N VAL A 373 -11.22 -8.43 -12.36
CA VAL A 373 -12.19 -7.33 -12.44
C VAL A 373 -12.45 -6.85 -11.01
N VAL A 374 -12.35 -5.53 -10.80
CA VAL A 374 -12.44 -4.92 -9.46
C VAL A 374 -13.61 -5.45 -8.61
N ASP A 375 -14.77 -5.60 -9.24
CA ASP A 375 -15.99 -6.06 -8.56
C ASP A 375 -15.89 -7.53 -8.10
N TYR A 376 -15.21 -8.39 -8.87
CA TYR A 376 -14.97 -9.78 -8.49
C TYR A 376 -14.11 -9.86 -7.23
N LEU A 377 -13.01 -9.10 -7.20
CA LEU A 377 -12.15 -9.03 -6.03
C LEU A 377 -12.86 -8.40 -4.83
N ALA A 378 -13.71 -7.39 -5.05
CA ALA A 378 -14.52 -6.80 -3.98
C ALA A 378 -15.49 -7.80 -3.34
N GLU A 379 -16.15 -8.65 -4.13
CA GLU A 379 -17.04 -9.71 -3.62
C GLU A 379 -16.26 -10.82 -2.89
N ILE A 380 -15.08 -11.21 -3.39
CA ILE A 380 -14.19 -12.14 -2.68
C ILE A 380 -13.87 -11.62 -1.26
N LEU A 381 -13.38 -10.38 -1.18
CA LEU A 381 -12.98 -9.79 0.10
C LEU A 381 -14.19 -9.65 1.03
N ARG A 382 -15.35 -9.27 0.50
CA ARG A 382 -16.60 -9.16 1.27
C ARG A 382 -17.05 -10.51 1.81
N HIS A 383 -17.02 -11.56 0.99
CA HIS A 383 -17.40 -12.92 1.41
C HIS A 383 -16.52 -13.38 2.58
N LEU A 384 -15.21 -13.22 2.45
CA LEU A 384 -14.21 -13.56 3.47
C LEU A 384 -14.34 -12.77 4.79
N ARG A 385 -15.17 -11.71 4.86
CA ARG A 385 -15.44 -10.99 6.12
C ARG A 385 -16.15 -11.83 7.16
N SER A 386 -16.83 -12.92 6.79
CA SER A 386 -17.46 -13.83 7.77
C SER A 386 -16.48 -14.73 8.48
N ASP A 387 -15.28 -14.89 7.92
CA ASP A 387 -14.33 -15.90 8.36
C ASP A 387 -13.31 -15.29 9.32
N ASP A 388 -12.93 -16.06 10.33
CA ASP A 388 -11.94 -15.67 11.35
C ASP A 388 -10.69 -16.54 11.24
N TYR A 389 -9.57 -15.93 10.86
CA TYR A 389 -8.28 -16.59 10.67
C TYR A 389 -7.26 -16.13 11.74
N SER A 390 -7.74 -15.50 12.82
CA SER A 390 -6.90 -14.92 13.87
C SER A 390 -6.04 -15.90 14.65
N ASP A 391 -6.36 -17.19 14.61
CA ASP A 391 -5.71 -18.24 15.37
C ASP A 391 -4.76 -19.12 14.55
N ARG A 392 -4.67 -18.93 13.23
CA ARG A 392 -3.92 -19.83 12.33
C ARG A 392 -2.41 -19.88 12.60
N TYR A 393 -1.85 -18.91 13.33
CA TYR A 393 -0.44 -18.96 13.74
C TYR A 393 -0.20 -19.75 15.04
N LYS A 394 -1.23 -20.04 15.85
CA LYS A 394 -1.07 -20.50 17.25
C LYS A 394 -0.42 -21.87 17.37
N ASP A 395 -0.57 -22.72 16.37
CA ASP A 395 0.07 -24.04 16.34
C ASP A 395 1.59 -23.96 16.12
N LEU A 396 2.07 -22.84 15.58
CA LEU A 396 3.47 -22.62 15.21
C LEU A 396 4.18 -21.61 16.11
N PHE A 397 3.45 -20.61 16.59
CA PHE A 397 3.99 -19.45 17.30
C PHE A 397 3.10 -19.02 18.47
N ARG A 398 3.74 -18.47 19.50
CA ARG A 398 3.06 -17.92 20.68
C ARG A 398 3.47 -16.46 20.90
N LEU A 399 2.49 -15.55 20.92
CA LEU A 399 2.74 -14.16 21.27
C LEU A 399 3.21 -14.02 22.74
N SER A 400 4.05 -13.03 23.01
CA SER A 400 4.47 -12.71 24.38
C SER A 400 3.28 -12.43 25.29
N SER A 401 3.36 -12.89 26.54
CA SER A 401 2.34 -12.64 27.57
C SER A 401 2.28 -11.16 27.99
N ALA A 402 3.33 -10.39 27.71
CA ALA A 402 3.37 -8.95 27.95
C ALA A 402 2.49 -8.14 26.98
N ILE A 403 2.09 -8.73 25.84
CA ILE A 403 1.21 -8.08 24.87
C ILE A 403 -0.19 -8.01 25.47
N SER A 404 -0.74 -6.79 25.58
CA SER A 404 -2.08 -6.56 26.11
C SER A 404 -3.15 -7.20 25.22
N THR A 405 -4.36 -7.42 25.76
CA THR A 405 -5.48 -7.98 24.97
C THR A 405 -5.81 -7.12 23.74
N ARG A 406 -5.71 -5.80 23.86
CA ARG A 406 -6.00 -4.87 22.76
C ARG A 406 -4.90 -4.89 21.69
N ASP A 407 -3.64 -4.96 22.10
CA ASP A 407 -2.52 -5.14 21.18
C ASP A 407 -2.63 -6.48 20.45
N ARG A 408 -2.99 -7.54 21.17
CA ARG A 408 -3.24 -8.87 20.62
C ARG A 408 -4.38 -8.86 19.59
N ASP A 409 -5.49 -8.16 19.86
CA ASP A 409 -6.59 -8.01 18.90
C ASP A 409 -6.12 -7.31 17.61
N GLY A 410 -5.34 -6.23 17.72
CA GLY A 410 -4.79 -5.54 16.55
C GLY A 410 -3.87 -6.42 15.69
N ILE A 411 -3.00 -7.20 16.34
CA ILE A 411 -2.12 -8.16 15.66
C ILE A 411 -2.96 -9.25 14.98
N ASN A 412 -3.89 -9.84 15.72
CA ASN A 412 -4.73 -10.94 15.25
C ASN A 412 -5.59 -10.54 14.05
N LYS A 413 -6.22 -9.35 14.07
CA LYS A 413 -7.01 -8.88 12.92
C LYS A 413 -6.14 -8.59 11.70
N THR A 414 -4.97 -8.00 11.89
CA THR A 414 -4.03 -7.73 10.78
C THR A 414 -3.57 -9.05 10.14
N PHE A 415 -3.21 -10.02 10.98
CA PHE A 415 -2.79 -11.35 10.54
C PHE A 415 -3.92 -12.10 9.83
N SER A 416 -5.11 -12.12 10.41
CA SER A 416 -6.31 -12.74 9.84
C SER A 416 -6.65 -12.14 8.46
N GLY A 417 -6.57 -10.82 8.32
CA GLY A 417 -6.79 -10.15 7.03
C GLY A 417 -5.79 -10.55 5.96
N LEU A 418 -4.49 -10.56 6.29
CA LEU A 418 -3.43 -11.01 5.38
C LEU A 418 -3.59 -12.48 4.99
N MET A 419 -3.92 -13.34 5.96
CA MET A 419 -4.16 -14.76 5.71
C MET A 419 -5.35 -14.99 4.79
N LYS A 420 -6.45 -14.24 4.96
CA LYS A 420 -7.61 -14.35 4.06
C LYS A 420 -7.33 -13.87 2.64
N ILE A 421 -6.49 -12.84 2.47
CA ILE A 421 -6.10 -12.34 1.15
C ILE A 421 -5.17 -13.33 0.43
N LEU A 422 -4.17 -13.87 1.14
CA LEU A 422 -3.09 -14.66 0.53
C LEU A 422 -3.36 -16.17 0.54
N PHE A 423 -4.02 -16.67 1.58
CA PHE A 423 -4.27 -18.08 1.83
C PHE A 423 -5.74 -18.35 2.21
N PRO A 424 -6.72 -17.95 1.38
CA PRO A 424 -8.15 -18.11 1.67
C PRO A 424 -8.58 -19.58 1.81
N GLY A 425 -7.81 -20.53 1.30
CA GLY A 425 -8.04 -21.97 1.50
C GLY A 425 -7.14 -22.61 2.58
N GLY A 426 -6.34 -21.82 3.29
CA GLY A 426 -5.24 -22.30 4.12
C GLY A 426 -4.02 -22.74 3.31
N GLY A 427 -3.18 -23.60 3.91
CA GLY A 427 -2.00 -24.18 3.25
C GLY A 427 -0.72 -23.33 3.29
N ALA A 428 -0.71 -22.22 4.04
CA ALA A 428 0.49 -21.41 4.24
C ALA A 428 1.60 -22.23 4.91
N SER A 429 2.84 -22.07 4.43
CA SER A 429 4.01 -22.65 5.07
C SER A 429 4.26 -22.00 6.44
N LYS A 430 5.17 -22.58 7.23
CA LYS A 430 5.60 -22.00 8.50
C LYS A 430 6.25 -20.63 8.29
N GLU A 431 7.09 -20.51 7.27
CA GLU A 431 7.84 -19.30 6.92
C GLU A 431 6.90 -18.20 6.44
N GLU A 432 5.92 -18.53 5.59
CA GLU A 432 4.89 -17.61 5.13
C GLU A 432 4.02 -17.14 6.30
N THR A 433 3.63 -18.06 7.19
CA THR A 433 2.88 -17.72 8.40
C THR A 433 3.69 -16.78 9.32
N GLU A 434 4.99 -17.04 9.50
CA GLU A 434 5.88 -16.21 10.30
C GLU A 434 6.03 -14.80 9.71
N GLU A 435 6.18 -14.69 8.39
CA GLU A 435 6.30 -13.42 7.67
C GLU A 435 5.07 -12.53 7.89
N LEU A 436 3.86 -13.09 7.72
CA LEU A 436 2.61 -12.36 7.94
C LEU A 436 2.42 -11.99 9.42
N LEU A 437 2.82 -12.87 10.34
CA LEU A 437 2.77 -12.59 11.77
C LEU A 437 3.72 -11.46 12.16
N ARG A 438 4.95 -11.46 11.65
CA ARG A 438 5.95 -10.40 11.89
C ARG A 438 5.43 -9.04 11.41
N LEU A 439 4.90 -8.97 10.18
CA LEU A 439 4.33 -7.74 9.63
C LEU A 439 3.13 -7.24 10.47
N SER A 440 2.30 -8.15 10.95
CA SER A 440 1.15 -7.83 11.82
C SER A 440 1.57 -7.27 13.19
N ILE A 441 2.63 -7.84 13.78
CA ILE A 441 3.23 -7.36 15.03
C ILE A 441 3.85 -5.98 14.80
N GLU A 442 4.59 -5.79 13.71
CA GLU A 442 5.23 -4.54 13.35
C GLU A 442 4.21 -3.39 13.20
N GLY A 443 3.12 -3.64 12.47
CA GLY A 443 2.05 -2.66 12.25
C GLY A 443 1.40 -2.18 13.56
N ARG A 444 1.19 -3.08 14.53
CA ARG A 444 0.63 -2.72 15.84
C ARG A 444 1.68 -2.08 16.76
N LYS A 445 2.92 -2.57 16.75
CA LYS A 445 4.04 -1.98 17.51
C LYS A 445 4.23 -0.51 17.15
N ARG A 446 4.13 -0.15 15.87
CA ARG A 446 4.23 1.25 15.42
C ARG A 446 3.17 2.15 16.04
N VAL A 447 1.94 1.67 16.25
CA VAL A 447 0.90 2.41 17.00
C VAL A 447 1.29 2.54 18.47
N LYS A 448 1.68 1.42 19.10
CA LYS A 448 1.90 1.37 20.55
C LYS A 448 3.13 2.12 21.02
N ASP A 449 4.23 2.05 20.27
CA ASP A 449 5.47 2.76 20.60
C ASP A 449 5.27 4.28 20.54
N GLN A 450 4.42 4.78 19.63
CA GLN A 450 4.08 6.21 19.60
C GLN A 450 3.11 6.59 20.71
N LEU A 451 2.15 5.73 21.06
CA LEU A 451 1.30 5.95 22.24
C LEU A 451 2.13 6.13 23.52
N MET A 452 3.18 5.33 23.71
CA MET A 452 4.07 5.45 24.86
C MET A 452 4.90 6.76 24.86
N ARG A 453 5.10 7.38 23.68
CA ARG A 453 5.69 8.72 23.58
C ARG A 453 4.69 9.81 23.94
N ILE A 454 3.44 9.65 23.49
CA ILE A 454 2.34 10.63 23.69
C ILE A 454 1.85 10.60 25.14
N ASP A 455 1.77 9.41 25.73
CA ASP A 455 1.21 9.17 27.06
C ASP A 455 2.16 8.25 27.85
N THR A 456 2.89 8.84 28.79
CA THR A 456 3.93 8.15 29.58
C THR A 456 3.36 7.20 30.64
N THR A 457 2.03 7.12 30.78
CA THR A 457 1.37 6.21 31.74
C THR A 457 1.33 4.76 31.25
N TYR A 458 1.55 4.52 29.95
CA TYR A 458 1.58 3.17 29.40
C TYR A 458 2.82 2.39 29.87
N PRO A 459 2.67 1.11 30.25
CA PRO A 459 3.81 0.27 30.61
C PRO A 459 4.63 -0.09 29.37
N ASP A 460 5.90 -0.46 29.58
CA ASP A 460 6.72 -1.00 28.50
C ASP A 460 6.20 -2.38 28.08
N ILE A 461 6.05 -2.57 26.77
CA ILE A 461 5.49 -3.79 26.18
C ILE A 461 6.57 -4.47 25.32
N ASP A 462 6.63 -5.79 25.45
CA ASP A 462 7.53 -6.65 24.70
C ASP A 462 6.79 -7.24 23.49
N PHE A 463 6.95 -6.59 22.33
CA PHE A 463 6.47 -7.06 21.03
C PHE A 463 7.39 -8.15 20.48
N SER A 464 7.33 -9.31 21.12
CA SER A 464 8.00 -10.54 20.68
C SER A 464 7.02 -11.70 20.60
N TYR A 465 7.44 -12.74 19.89
CA TYR A 465 6.77 -14.02 19.85
C TYR A 465 7.79 -15.14 20.00
N PHE A 466 7.29 -16.34 20.29
CA PHE A 466 8.08 -17.54 20.53
C PHE A 466 7.79 -18.55 19.43
N ALA A 467 8.84 -19.07 18.81
CA ALA A 467 8.76 -20.21 17.91
C ALA A 467 8.93 -21.54 18.69
N ALA A 468 8.84 -22.67 17.98
CA ALA A 468 9.11 -23.99 18.54
C ALA A 468 10.44 -24.00 19.34
N GLY A 469 10.42 -24.65 20.52
CA GLY A 469 11.56 -24.68 21.46
C GLY A 469 11.71 -23.41 22.30
N ASP A 470 10.65 -22.60 22.44
CA ASP A 470 10.62 -21.32 23.20
C ASP A 470 11.71 -20.32 22.77
N ARG A 471 12.11 -20.37 21.50
CA ARG A 471 13.01 -19.36 20.92
C ARG A 471 12.26 -18.03 20.80
N LYS A 472 12.64 -17.06 21.63
CA LYS A 472 12.12 -15.69 21.61
C LYS A 472 12.64 -14.94 20.38
N ILE A 473 11.73 -14.31 19.64
CA ILE A 473 12.01 -13.47 18.49
C ILE A 473 11.39 -12.09 18.74
N ALA A 474 12.22 -11.07 18.87
CA ALA A 474 11.78 -9.68 18.97
C ALA A 474 11.47 -9.11 17.59
N VAL A 475 10.42 -8.31 17.48
CA VAL A 475 10.05 -7.59 16.25
C VAL A 475 10.39 -6.11 16.42
N THR A 476 11.21 -5.59 15.52
CA THR A 476 11.56 -4.16 15.40
C THR A 476 10.77 -3.53 14.25
N THR A 477 10.61 -2.21 14.27
CA THR A 477 10.10 -1.48 13.10
C THR A 477 11.28 -0.87 12.32
N LEU A 478 11.13 -0.61 11.02
CA LEU A 478 12.23 -0.02 10.24
C LEU A 478 12.71 1.32 10.82
N GLU A 479 11.82 2.10 11.42
CA GLU A 479 12.20 3.37 12.05
C GLU A 479 13.11 3.18 13.28
N GLU A 480 12.95 2.05 14.00
CA GLU A 480 13.81 1.65 15.11
C GLU A 480 15.20 1.26 14.61
N ASP A 481 15.24 0.52 13.49
CA ASP A 481 16.49 0.00 12.91
C ASP A 481 17.29 1.08 12.15
N GLU A 482 16.62 1.97 11.42
CA GLU A 482 17.25 3.05 10.64
C GLU A 482 17.72 4.22 11.53
N TYR A 483 16.95 4.54 12.57
CA TYR A 483 17.16 5.72 13.39
C TYR A 483 17.22 5.43 14.90
N PRO A 484 18.08 4.50 15.36
CA PRO A 484 18.10 4.04 16.75
C PRO A 484 18.37 5.15 17.76
N THR A 485 19.09 6.21 17.37
CA THR A 485 19.37 7.38 18.23
C THR A 485 18.17 8.30 18.42
N TYR A 486 17.24 8.33 17.45
CA TYR A 486 16.03 9.14 17.50
C TYR A 486 14.81 8.31 17.92
N TYR A 487 14.89 6.99 17.79
CA TYR A 487 13.82 6.08 18.17
C TYR A 487 13.77 5.87 19.70
N ARG A 488 13.02 6.72 20.40
CA ARG A 488 12.79 6.61 21.85
C ARG A 488 11.38 6.17 22.14
N ARG A 489 11.16 5.12 22.93
CA ARG A 489 9.79 4.68 23.29
C ARG A 489 9.10 5.59 24.31
N ARG A 490 9.87 6.40 25.03
CA ARG A 490 9.36 7.47 25.92
C ARG A 490 9.93 8.81 25.50
N ALA A 491 9.12 9.86 25.60
CA ALA A 491 9.65 11.21 25.56
C ALA A 491 10.71 11.34 26.67
N ALA A 492 11.90 11.86 26.34
CA ALA A 492 12.87 12.16 27.39
C ALA A 492 12.20 13.16 28.34
N ALA A 493 12.14 12.83 29.63
CA ALA A 493 11.94 13.85 30.65
C ALA A 493 12.93 14.96 30.33
N GLN A 494 12.44 16.20 30.20
CA GLN A 494 13.30 17.37 30.11
C GLN A 494 14.32 17.25 31.25
N GLN A 495 15.58 16.98 30.93
CA GLN A 495 16.65 17.29 31.86
C GLN A 495 16.64 18.82 31.96
N GLU A 496 16.07 19.31 33.06
CA GLU A 496 16.32 20.66 33.55
C GLU A 496 17.83 20.86 33.60
N GLY A 497 18.29 21.70 32.69
CA GLY A 497 19.69 21.97 32.41
C GLY A 497 19.79 22.90 31.21
N GLN A 498 18.93 23.93 31.18
CA GLN A 498 19.13 25.08 30.30
C GLN A 498 20.36 25.84 30.81
N PRO A 499 21.35 26.18 29.97
CA PRO A 499 21.94 27.50 30.06
C PRO A 499 20.93 28.49 29.45
N GLU A 500 20.52 29.47 30.23
CA GLU A 500 19.69 30.60 29.81
C GLU A 500 20.23 31.19 28.49
N ILE A 501 19.37 31.26 27.47
CA ILE A 501 19.62 32.10 26.30
C ILE A 501 19.12 33.49 26.69
N GLN A 502 20.03 34.36 27.11
CA GLN A 502 19.76 35.79 27.18
C GLN A 502 19.57 36.32 25.76
N GLU A 503 18.44 37.00 25.54
CA GLU A 503 18.16 37.75 24.32
C GLU A 503 19.15 38.91 24.17
N GLU A 504 20.19 38.73 23.36
CA GLU A 504 20.96 39.85 22.82
C GLU A 504 20.52 40.17 21.39
N VAL A 505 20.17 41.44 21.23
CA VAL A 505 19.69 42.10 20.03
C VAL A 505 20.74 42.01 18.91
N VAL A 506 20.25 41.65 17.73
CA VAL A 506 20.95 41.53 16.46
C VAL A 506 21.87 42.72 16.16
N SER A 507 23.19 42.49 16.19
CA SER A 507 24.17 43.27 15.42
C SER A 507 24.73 42.40 14.30
N ARG A 508 24.46 42.82 13.07
CA ARG A 508 25.00 42.24 11.83
C ARG A 508 26.51 42.49 11.79
N ASN A 509 27.31 41.44 11.95
CA ASN A 509 28.55 41.15 11.19
C ASN A 509 29.40 40.11 11.92
N SER A 510 29.27 38.85 11.52
CA SER A 510 30.36 37.88 11.41
C SER A 510 29.74 36.53 11.03
N VAL A 511 30.23 35.96 9.94
CA VAL A 511 29.87 34.60 9.51
C VAL A 511 30.58 33.63 10.47
N PRO A 512 29.88 32.76 11.22
CA PRO A 512 30.54 31.64 11.87
C PRO A 512 30.71 30.54 10.82
N SER A 513 31.96 30.19 10.57
CA SER A 513 32.35 29.00 9.82
C SER A 513 31.67 27.76 10.40
N ILE A 514 30.84 27.10 9.60
CA ILE A 514 30.28 25.78 9.89
C ILE A 514 31.46 24.82 9.97
N SER A 515 31.85 24.42 11.18
CA SER A 515 32.74 23.28 11.38
C SER A 515 32.01 22.03 10.89
N LYS A 516 32.61 21.36 9.90
CA LYS A 516 32.19 20.07 9.39
C LYS A 516 32.05 19.08 10.55
N ALA A 517 30.84 18.60 10.80
CA ALA A 517 30.66 17.34 11.51
C ALA A 517 31.11 16.22 10.57
N GLU A 518 32.38 15.85 10.62
CA GLU A 518 32.87 14.62 9.98
C GLU A 518 32.23 13.44 10.70
N SER A 519 31.41 12.68 9.96
CA SER A 519 30.91 11.39 10.38
C SER A 519 32.10 10.42 10.48
N VAL A 520 32.58 10.16 11.69
CA VAL A 520 33.59 9.12 11.93
C VAL A 520 32.99 7.77 11.54
N LEU A 521 33.40 7.24 10.37
CA LEU A 521 33.04 5.89 9.96
C LEU A 521 33.61 4.88 10.97
N PRO A 522 32.84 3.89 11.43
CA PRO A 522 33.30 2.93 12.42
C PRO A 522 34.46 2.09 11.88
N ASP A 523 35.42 1.73 12.74
CA ASP A 523 36.54 0.86 12.37
C ASP A 523 36.06 -0.55 11.95
N ALA A 524 36.84 -1.21 11.06
CA ALA A 524 36.56 -2.56 10.59
C ALA A 524 36.56 -3.58 11.75
N ARG A 525 35.49 -4.36 11.86
CA ARG A 525 35.31 -5.40 12.89
C ARG A 525 34.61 -6.60 12.31
N GLU A 526 34.91 -7.79 12.83
CA GLU A 526 34.14 -8.99 12.48
C GLU A 526 32.70 -8.84 12.96
N GLY A 527 31.78 -9.48 12.24
CA GLY A 527 30.38 -9.48 12.63
C GLY A 527 29.45 -9.89 11.50
N HIS A 528 28.19 -10.02 11.86
CA HIS A 528 27.11 -10.33 10.94
C HIS A 528 26.05 -9.23 11.05
N ARG A 529 25.61 -8.71 9.91
CA ARG A 529 24.57 -7.67 9.83
C ARG A 529 23.47 -8.14 8.90
N VAL A 530 22.23 -7.99 9.36
CA VAL A 530 21.03 -8.26 8.58
C VAL A 530 20.34 -6.94 8.32
N PHE A 531 19.94 -6.71 7.08
CA PHE A 531 19.21 -5.52 6.65
C PHE A 531 17.83 -5.94 6.15
N SER A 532 16.82 -5.22 6.62
CA SER A 532 15.44 -5.47 6.27
C SER A 532 15.13 -4.92 4.87
N GLU A 533 14.18 -5.55 4.17
CA GLU A 533 13.66 -4.99 2.92
C GLU A 533 13.02 -3.61 3.19
N ASN A 534 13.14 -2.69 2.22
CA ASN A 534 12.79 -1.27 2.29
C ASN A 534 13.68 -0.39 3.19
N GLN A 535 14.65 -0.97 3.92
CA GLN A 535 15.53 -0.19 4.78
C GLN A 535 16.35 0.84 3.99
N LYS A 536 16.31 2.10 4.42
CA LYS A 536 17.12 3.23 3.91
C LYS A 536 18.33 3.47 4.82
N GLY A 537 19.24 4.34 4.38
CA GLY A 537 20.48 4.65 5.08
C GLY A 537 21.64 3.68 4.79
N VAL A 538 21.42 2.65 3.98
CA VAL A 538 22.45 1.71 3.54
C VAL A 538 23.26 2.31 2.38
N SER A 539 24.59 2.19 2.44
CA SER A 539 25.50 2.59 1.36
C SER A 539 26.72 1.68 1.33
N PHE A 540 27.40 1.63 0.18
CA PHE A 540 28.68 0.94 0.05
C PHE A 540 29.77 1.58 0.91
N ASP A 541 29.74 2.89 1.09
CA ASP A 541 30.60 3.58 2.06
C ASP A 541 30.42 3.01 3.49
N LEU A 542 29.18 2.74 3.91
CA LEU A 542 28.88 2.13 5.22
C LEU A 542 29.27 0.65 5.30
N LEU A 543 29.02 -0.12 4.22
CA LEU A 543 29.22 -1.57 4.20
C LEU A 543 30.69 -1.95 3.99
N PHE A 544 31.39 -1.25 3.11
CA PHE A 544 32.71 -1.66 2.61
C PHE A 544 33.83 -0.69 2.98
N GLY A 545 33.53 0.61 3.16
CA GLY A 545 34.52 1.65 3.40
C GLY A 545 35.56 1.30 4.48
N PRO A 546 35.15 0.87 5.69
CA PRO A 546 36.10 0.47 6.74
C PRO A 546 37.01 -0.71 6.37
N TYR A 547 36.54 -1.63 5.52
CA TYR A 547 37.22 -2.89 5.20
C TYR A 547 38.15 -2.79 3.98
N VAL A 548 37.87 -1.85 3.07
CA VAL A 548 38.72 -1.60 1.90
C VAL A 548 39.85 -0.60 2.18
N ARG A 549 39.80 0.11 3.32
CA ARG A 549 40.83 1.07 3.71
C ARG A 549 42.19 0.39 3.85
N GLY A 550 43.18 0.91 3.12
CA GLY A 550 44.56 0.40 3.13
C GLY A 550 44.78 -0.90 2.33
N ALA A 551 43.75 -1.42 1.65
CA ALA A 551 43.90 -2.57 0.76
C ALA A 551 44.57 -2.15 -0.56
N ARG A 552 45.53 -2.95 -1.04
CA ARG A 552 46.16 -2.76 -2.35
C ARG A 552 45.64 -3.75 -3.38
N LYS A 553 45.08 -4.87 -2.94
CA LYS A 553 44.46 -5.88 -3.82
C LYS A 553 43.10 -6.28 -3.27
N ILE A 554 42.09 -6.16 -4.12
CA ILE A 554 40.71 -6.50 -3.82
C ILE A 554 40.20 -7.46 -4.89
N THR A 555 39.74 -8.64 -4.47
CA THR A 555 39.05 -9.59 -5.36
C THR A 555 37.57 -9.59 -5.04
N LEU A 556 36.73 -9.26 -6.02
CA LEU A 556 35.28 -9.33 -5.93
C LEU A 556 34.79 -10.51 -6.77
N THR A 557 34.12 -11.47 -6.14
CA THR A 557 33.42 -12.55 -6.82
C THR A 557 31.92 -12.30 -6.73
N ASP A 558 31.27 -12.07 -7.87
CA ASP A 558 29.82 -11.91 -7.96
C ASP A 558 29.31 -12.42 -9.34
N PRO A 559 28.58 -13.55 -9.40
CA PRO A 559 28.11 -14.13 -10.67
C PRO A 559 27.00 -13.34 -11.36
N TYR A 560 26.45 -12.31 -10.72
CA TYR A 560 25.28 -11.58 -11.22
C TYR A 560 25.61 -10.15 -11.67
N ILE A 561 26.84 -9.82 -12.04
CA ILE A 561 27.15 -8.50 -12.62
C ILE A 561 26.87 -8.51 -14.13
N ARG A 562 25.58 -8.50 -14.50
CA ARG A 562 25.13 -8.70 -15.89
C ARG A 562 24.39 -7.49 -16.45
N LEU A 563 23.33 -7.09 -15.74
CA LEU A 563 22.42 -6.03 -16.13
C LEU A 563 23.04 -4.66 -15.83
N PHE A 564 22.59 -3.64 -16.56
CA PHE A 564 23.14 -2.28 -16.45
C PHE A 564 23.18 -1.75 -15.01
N TYR A 565 22.11 -1.96 -14.23
CA TYR A 565 22.07 -1.52 -12.83
C TYR A 565 23.06 -2.27 -11.93
N GLN A 566 23.35 -3.54 -12.22
CA GLN A 566 24.33 -4.34 -11.48
C GLN A 566 25.76 -3.87 -11.79
N VAL A 567 26.02 -3.56 -13.06
CA VAL A 567 27.30 -2.97 -13.49
C VAL A 567 27.47 -1.55 -12.92
N ARG A 568 26.40 -0.78 -12.80
CA ARG A 568 26.42 0.52 -12.09
C ARG A 568 26.76 0.34 -10.61
N ASN A 569 26.19 -0.65 -9.92
CA ASN A 569 26.56 -0.95 -8.54
C ASN A 569 28.05 -1.32 -8.42
N LEU A 570 28.59 -2.09 -9.37
CA LEU A 570 30.04 -2.35 -9.42
C LEU A 570 30.85 -1.04 -9.52
N MET A 571 30.46 -0.12 -10.39
CA MET A 571 31.13 1.18 -10.49
C MET A 571 31.05 1.96 -9.18
N GLU A 572 29.90 1.99 -8.50
CA GLU A 572 29.73 2.65 -7.21
C GLU A 572 30.54 1.98 -6.07
N PHE A 573 30.80 0.66 -6.17
CA PHE A 573 31.74 -0.03 -5.29
C PHE A 573 33.17 0.43 -5.54
N ILE A 574 33.59 0.54 -6.81
CA ILE A 574 34.91 1.09 -7.17
C ILE A 574 35.05 2.54 -6.67
N GLU A 575 34.03 3.37 -6.86
CA GLU A 575 33.99 4.74 -6.29
C GLU A 575 34.18 4.74 -4.77
N THR A 576 33.61 3.76 -4.07
CA THR A 576 33.82 3.58 -2.63
C THR A 576 35.29 3.29 -2.33
N VAL A 577 35.94 2.38 -3.07
CA VAL A 577 37.38 2.12 -2.91
C VAL A 577 38.20 3.39 -3.16
N VAL A 578 37.89 4.14 -4.22
CA VAL A 578 38.57 5.42 -4.54
C VAL A 578 38.43 6.44 -3.41
N LYS A 579 37.26 6.52 -2.75
CA LYS A 579 37.04 7.42 -1.61
C LYS A 579 37.83 7.05 -0.36
N HIS A 580 38.12 5.75 -0.16
CA HIS A 580 38.75 5.24 1.07
C HIS A 580 40.23 4.86 0.93
N LYS A 581 40.78 4.81 -0.29
CA LYS A 581 42.23 4.68 -0.53
C LYS A 581 42.94 6.01 -0.29
N ALA A 582 44.24 5.98 0.02
CA ALA A 582 45.03 7.20 0.04
C ALA A 582 45.18 7.76 -1.40
N PRO A 583 45.25 9.07 -1.60
CA PRO A 583 45.47 9.67 -2.91
C PRO A 583 46.70 9.11 -3.65
N GLU A 584 47.76 8.78 -2.91
CA GLU A 584 49.03 8.23 -3.39
C GLU A 584 49.02 6.71 -3.66
N ASP A 585 48.01 5.99 -3.16
CA ASP A 585 47.96 4.53 -3.31
C ASP A 585 47.35 4.11 -4.65
N GLU A 586 47.92 3.05 -5.24
CA GLU A 586 47.30 2.30 -6.33
C GLU A 586 46.64 1.03 -5.78
N VAL A 587 45.44 0.73 -6.25
CA VAL A 587 44.66 -0.44 -5.82
C VAL A 587 44.27 -1.29 -7.03
N ASP A 588 44.63 -2.56 -7.01
CA ASP A 588 44.17 -3.56 -7.98
C ASP A 588 42.81 -4.10 -7.56
N ILE A 589 41.80 -3.95 -8.40
CA ILE A 589 40.47 -4.54 -8.21
C ILE A 589 40.25 -5.59 -9.30
N HIS A 590 40.03 -6.84 -8.90
CA HIS A 590 39.77 -7.95 -9.81
C HIS A 590 38.34 -8.49 -9.64
N LEU A 591 37.53 -8.43 -10.68
CA LEU A 591 36.17 -8.99 -10.73
C LEU A 591 36.16 -10.39 -11.35
N VAL A 592 35.57 -11.35 -10.65
CA VAL A 592 35.19 -12.65 -11.20
C VAL A 592 33.67 -12.72 -11.30
N THR A 593 33.12 -12.79 -12.52
CA THR A 593 31.67 -12.81 -12.77
C THR A 593 31.25 -13.87 -13.77
N ALA A 594 29.95 -14.12 -13.92
CA ALA A 594 29.44 -15.07 -14.92
C ALA A 594 28.96 -14.32 -16.17
N ARG A 595 29.15 -14.94 -17.32
CA ARG A 595 28.73 -14.40 -18.61
C ARG A 595 27.20 -14.44 -18.73
N ASP A 596 26.59 -13.36 -19.22
CA ASP A 596 25.17 -13.30 -19.52
C ASP A 596 24.83 -14.12 -20.79
N ASP A 597 23.78 -14.91 -20.75
CA ASP A 597 23.42 -15.82 -21.85
C ASP A 597 22.81 -15.09 -23.07
N LEU A 598 22.17 -13.94 -22.85
CA LEU A 598 21.38 -13.23 -23.87
C LEU A 598 22.04 -11.92 -24.33
N LYS A 599 22.72 -11.23 -23.41
CA LYS A 599 23.29 -9.88 -23.58
C LYS A 599 24.78 -9.83 -23.24
N ALA A 600 25.51 -10.92 -23.48
CA ALA A 600 26.96 -11.01 -23.23
C ALA A 600 27.77 -9.84 -23.79
N ASP A 601 27.48 -9.42 -25.02
CA ASP A 601 28.24 -8.35 -25.68
C ASP A 601 28.01 -7.00 -25.00
N GLN A 602 26.77 -6.72 -24.56
CA GLN A 602 26.46 -5.51 -23.81
C GLN A 602 27.10 -5.53 -22.41
N GLN A 603 27.07 -6.68 -21.73
CA GLN A 603 27.75 -6.85 -20.44
C GLN A 603 29.25 -6.56 -20.58
N LYS A 604 29.91 -7.18 -21.59
CA LYS A 604 31.32 -6.96 -21.88
C LYS A 604 31.62 -5.50 -22.20
N ALA A 605 30.79 -4.86 -23.04
CA ALA A 605 30.95 -3.44 -23.36
C ALA A 605 30.90 -2.56 -22.09
N ASN A 606 29.95 -2.82 -21.18
CA ASN A 606 29.85 -2.06 -19.94
C ASN A 606 31.06 -2.28 -19.01
N LEU A 607 31.58 -3.51 -18.90
CA LEU A 607 32.75 -3.82 -18.07
C LEU A 607 34.03 -3.16 -18.63
N LEU A 608 34.20 -3.15 -19.96
CA LEU A 608 35.28 -2.41 -20.63
C LEU A 608 35.16 -0.90 -20.36
N SER A 609 33.95 -0.34 -20.40
CA SER A 609 33.75 1.07 -20.05
C SER A 609 34.12 1.39 -18.60
N ILE A 610 33.93 0.46 -17.66
CA ILE A 610 34.43 0.62 -16.27
C ILE A 610 35.96 0.62 -16.25
N GLU A 611 36.58 -0.35 -16.92
CA GLU A 611 38.04 -0.46 -17.03
C GLU A 611 38.65 0.84 -17.57
N GLU A 612 38.11 1.36 -18.67
CA GLU A 612 38.52 2.65 -19.26
C GLU A 612 38.28 3.83 -18.30
N SER A 613 37.16 3.84 -17.57
CA SER A 613 36.84 4.91 -16.62
C SER A 613 37.73 4.91 -15.37
N CYS A 614 38.32 3.77 -15.03
CA CYS A 614 39.25 3.66 -13.90
C CYS A 614 40.65 4.21 -14.23
N LEU A 615 40.99 4.39 -15.52
CA LEU A 615 42.28 4.90 -15.94
C LEU A 615 42.56 6.29 -15.34
N GLY A 616 43.69 6.42 -14.66
CA GLY A 616 44.11 7.67 -14.02
C GLY A 616 43.47 7.97 -12.65
N SER A 617 42.60 7.08 -12.14
CA SER A 617 42.00 7.21 -10.80
C SER A 617 42.83 6.61 -9.65
N GLY A 618 43.95 5.96 -9.98
CA GLY A 618 44.74 5.16 -9.03
C GLY A 618 44.07 3.81 -8.70
N VAL A 619 43.16 3.34 -9.54
CA VAL A 619 42.56 2.01 -9.48
C VAL A 619 42.84 1.29 -10.80
N ASN A 620 43.40 0.08 -10.70
CA ASN A 620 43.58 -0.83 -11.82
C ASN A 620 42.47 -1.89 -11.77
N PHE A 621 41.44 -1.71 -12.60
CA PHE A 621 40.30 -2.61 -12.65
C PHE A 621 40.51 -3.68 -13.72
N THR A 622 40.42 -4.95 -13.33
CA THR A 622 40.46 -6.11 -14.24
C THR A 622 39.27 -7.01 -13.98
N TRP A 623 38.88 -7.80 -14.97
CA TRP A 623 37.74 -8.69 -14.85
C TRP A 623 37.94 -9.96 -15.68
N GLU A 624 37.32 -11.06 -15.22
CA GLU A 624 37.24 -12.31 -15.96
C GLU A 624 35.85 -12.94 -15.84
N PHE A 625 35.48 -13.72 -16.86
CA PHE A 625 34.31 -14.59 -16.79
C PHE A 625 34.73 -15.95 -16.25
N ASP A 626 34.02 -16.45 -15.24
CA ASP A 626 34.18 -17.84 -14.80
C ASP A 626 33.81 -18.80 -15.95
N GLY A 627 34.83 -19.43 -16.51
CA GLY A 627 34.69 -20.40 -17.60
C GLY A 627 34.09 -21.74 -17.18
N ALA A 628 34.03 -22.04 -15.86
CA ALA A 628 33.48 -23.29 -15.34
C ALA A 628 31.96 -23.22 -15.08
N GLY A 629 31.38 -22.02 -14.98
CA GLY A 629 29.95 -21.82 -14.69
C GLY A 629 29.54 -22.32 -13.29
N THR A 630 30.48 -22.40 -12.35
CA THR A 630 30.27 -23.01 -11.01
C THR A 630 30.32 -21.99 -9.88
N ILE A 631 30.65 -20.72 -10.16
CA ILE A 631 30.64 -19.69 -9.13
C ILE A 631 29.23 -19.37 -8.66
N HIS A 632 28.93 -19.75 -7.42
CA HIS A 632 27.72 -19.31 -6.70
C HIS A 632 28.05 -18.39 -5.52
N ALA A 633 29.33 -18.30 -5.14
CA ALA A 633 29.78 -17.48 -4.03
C ALA A 633 29.76 -16.00 -4.40
N ARG A 634 29.32 -15.17 -3.46
CA ARG A 634 29.25 -13.70 -3.55
C ARG A 634 30.07 -13.13 -2.41
N HIS A 635 31.27 -12.66 -2.69
CA HIS A 635 32.15 -12.16 -1.63
C HIS A 635 33.23 -11.22 -2.14
N ILE A 636 33.75 -10.40 -1.22
CA ILE A 636 34.90 -9.53 -1.44
C ILE A 636 36.04 -10.01 -0.54
N VAL A 637 37.24 -10.14 -1.09
CA VAL A 637 38.47 -10.46 -0.35
C VAL A 637 39.47 -9.32 -0.53
N THR A 638 40.06 -8.86 0.57
CA THR A 638 41.13 -7.87 0.55
C THR A 638 42.45 -8.50 0.99
N ASP A 639 43.57 -7.95 0.50
CA ASP A 639 44.92 -8.32 0.96
C ASP A 639 45.23 -7.88 2.41
N THR A 640 44.39 -7.00 2.98
CA THR A 640 44.39 -6.68 4.42
C THR A 640 43.81 -7.80 5.30
N GLY A 641 43.42 -8.93 4.69
CA GLY A 641 42.94 -10.11 5.39
C GLY A 641 41.46 -10.08 5.73
N TRP A 642 40.65 -9.26 5.04
CA TRP A 642 39.19 -9.27 5.22
C TRP A 642 38.49 -10.09 4.15
N LYS A 643 37.49 -10.86 4.57
CA LYS A 643 36.51 -11.50 3.69
C LYS A 643 35.11 -11.01 4.06
N ILE A 644 34.44 -10.40 3.10
CA ILE A 644 33.07 -9.91 3.21
C ILE A 644 32.18 -10.84 2.40
N SER A 645 31.39 -11.68 3.08
CA SER A 645 30.42 -12.56 2.44
C SER A 645 29.09 -11.83 2.28
N LEU A 646 28.53 -11.87 1.08
CA LEU A 646 27.30 -11.17 0.70
C LEU A 646 26.28 -12.21 0.24
N ASP A 647 25.08 -12.22 0.81
CA ASP A 647 24.04 -13.13 0.32
C ASP A 647 23.54 -12.73 -1.08
N ARG A 648 23.47 -11.43 -1.43
CA ARG A 648 22.98 -10.90 -2.71
C ARG A 648 24.05 -10.30 -3.62
N GLY A 649 25.32 -10.31 -3.20
CA GLY A 649 26.39 -9.64 -3.94
C GLY A 649 26.24 -8.11 -3.86
N LEU A 650 26.55 -7.40 -4.95
CA LEU A 650 26.39 -5.94 -5.01
C LEU A 650 24.96 -5.48 -5.34
N ASP A 651 24.05 -6.39 -5.69
CA ASP A 651 22.66 -6.07 -6.06
C ASP A 651 21.73 -6.01 -4.83
N ILE A 652 22.01 -5.05 -3.94
CA ILE A 652 21.32 -4.90 -2.64
C ILE A 652 20.24 -3.82 -2.65
N PHE A 653 20.09 -3.02 -3.71
CA PHE A 653 19.10 -1.94 -3.78
C PHE A 653 17.86 -2.39 -4.57
N GLN A 654 16.69 -1.90 -4.17
CA GLN A 654 15.47 -2.02 -4.97
C GLN A 654 15.53 -1.15 -6.22
N HIS A 655 14.57 -1.36 -7.12
CA HIS A 655 14.42 -0.50 -8.28
C HIS A 655 14.26 0.97 -7.86
N TYR A 656 14.99 1.86 -8.53
CA TYR A 656 14.84 3.31 -8.40
C TYR A 656 15.09 3.93 -9.77
N GLU A 657 14.55 5.13 -9.99
CA GLU A 657 14.62 5.76 -11.29
C GLU A 657 16.02 6.26 -11.65
N MET A 658 16.74 5.44 -12.40
CA MET A 658 18.09 5.78 -12.86
C MET A 658 18.15 6.92 -13.87
N ASN A 659 17.05 7.12 -14.61
CA ASN A 659 16.97 8.11 -15.69
C ASN A 659 16.55 9.51 -15.19
N ASP A 660 16.04 9.62 -13.96
CA ASP A 660 15.69 10.91 -13.35
C ASP A 660 16.96 11.61 -12.85
N ALA A 661 17.54 12.47 -13.71
CA ALA A 661 18.79 13.18 -13.42
C ALA A 661 18.77 14.02 -12.13
N PHE A 662 17.59 14.37 -11.61
CA PHE A 662 17.42 15.19 -10.40
C PHE A 662 17.03 14.39 -9.16
N SER A 663 16.91 13.06 -9.25
CA SER A 663 16.63 12.22 -8.09
C SER A 663 17.85 12.08 -7.17
N LEU A 664 17.67 12.34 -5.87
CA LEU A 664 18.71 12.13 -4.86
C LEU A 664 19.21 10.69 -4.81
N SER A 665 18.33 9.71 -5.06
CA SER A 665 18.70 8.29 -5.07
C SER A 665 19.73 7.96 -6.15
N ASN A 666 19.87 8.78 -7.21
CA ASN A 666 20.89 8.56 -8.23
C ASN A 666 22.32 8.82 -7.76
N ARG A 667 22.51 9.75 -6.80
CA ARG A 667 23.84 10.17 -6.34
C ARG A 667 24.14 9.75 -4.90
N LEU A 668 23.12 9.52 -4.10
CA LEU A 668 23.25 9.24 -2.67
C LEU A 668 22.53 7.92 -2.35
N GLN A 669 23.32 6.85 -2.23
CA GLN A 669 22.83 5.49 -1.96
C GLN A 669 21.97 5.39 -0.69
N GLN A 670 22.27 6.19 0.34
CA GLN A 670 21.52 6.23 1.59
C GLN A 670 20.02 6.58 1.45
N PHE A 671 19.60 7.14 0.31
CA PHE A 671 18.18 7.41 0.02
C PHE A 671 17.49 6.30 -0.77
N ARG A 672 18.21 5.25 -1.17
CA ARG A 672 17.66 4.07 -1.84
C ARG A 672 17.10 3.10 -0.81
N SER A 673 15.97 2.48 -1.14
CA SER A 673 15.42 1.35 -0.38
C SER A 673 16.24 0.09 -0.67
N ALA A 674 16.66 -0.63 0.37
CA ALA A 674 17.37 -1.90 0.22
C ALA A 674 16.40 -3.07 -0.07
N LYS A 675 16.90 -4.08 -0.79
CA LYS A 675 16.35 -5.46 -0.77
C LYS A 675 16.67 -6.06 0.61
N GLY A 676 15.92 -7.04 1.11
CA GLY A 676 16.32 -7.74 2.34
C GLY A 676 17.58 -8.58 2.10
N PHE A 677 18.65 -8.38 2.89
CA PHE A 677 19.95 -9.00 2.66
C PHE A 677 20.79 -9.14 3.93
N GLU A 678 21.82 -9.99 3.91
CA GLU A 678 22.76 -10.20 5.00
C GLU A 678 24.22 -10.08 4.57
N VAL A 679 25.05 -9.54 5.46
CA VAL A 679 26.49 -9.37 5.24
C VAL A 679 27.26 -9.92 6.42
N THR A 680 28.26 -10.75 6.14
CA THR A 680 29.16 -11.31 7.16
C THR A 680 30.59 -10.85 6.90
N TYR A 681 31.22 -10.24 7.91
CA TYR A 681 32.58 -9.76 7.89
C TYR A 681 33.46 -10.72 8.70
N MET A 682 34.49 -11.28 8.06
CA MET A 682 35.41 -12.26 8.65
C MET A 682 36.85 -11.82 8.41
N ARG A 683 37.75 -12.12 9.36
CA ARG A 683 39.18 -12.00 9.15
C ARG A 683 39.75 -13.34 8.68
N LEU A 684 40.44 -13.31 7.55
CA LEU A 684 41.26 -14.41 7.08
C LEU A 684 42.57 -14.35 7.88
N GLY A 685 42.81 -15.41 8.65
CA GLY A 685 43.94 -15.53 9.58
C GLY A 685 45.30 -15.62 8.92
#